data_AF-A0AAV6DL15-F1
#
_entry.id   AF-A0AAV6DL15-F1
#
_cell.length_a   1.000
_cell.length_b   1.000
_cell.length_c   1.000
_cell.angle_alpha   90.00
_cell.angle_beta   90.00
_cell.angle_gamma   90.00
#
_symmetry.space_group_name_H-M   'P 1'
#
loop_
_entity.id
_entity.type
_entity.pdbx_description
1 polymer ?
#
loop_
_entity_poly.entity_id
_entity_poly.type
_entity_poly.pdbx_seq_one_letter_code
_entity_poly.pdbx_strand_id
1 'polypeptide(L)'
;MIRSRGQDVAVLWSRRSRDAYAADAVARGHTYRFTDAWNRPRTWLKGEHAYLAPAGAAVLLGRCNLKHDLVEEADLRDDVLAGLRALLVPNAAHLDPDTIARIENWLATGRGRLIVTGRTNLPPALLGLARSTPRAVTGYTGWRWLPGSPFAGPAWEPLYVSGYAGHAAQAVEPAPGSRVLADLVELTGDLTDASTATVTPLGPAIVLTARTAYVANQVLELVGGMLQAHLNVEPVRHWANPTHWGDTLLFFLRRLLQEAGLEDLWQTRLRSFGAHDGVLSFRHDVHGMRDYTFLDYQIENLIPATYDIEDPGFSTNISAEMAADWVARTSGHDFIEPALHNDSSIGDPPTAIHGRGLYEHVRDAAARLGFPVYTCGRHAGGHMHPETLDAMDYLYAHDARVLGTCTFCYYHMIEYGVRNPAVMVGGLIGGKPLTYVTDVRRTIATSGIWFPFHPVITTDEEWRPLRGWDRTHEFDAAYELVETIFGGHSARVPGVEDRLENGVYSFQYHPELARDPSVNEGRGSLDYLRYAINLAERGNLWIATQRDLYQRMADYEELVFTARDEGRTVTVTNPTDRRIDGMVIEQRRPFGTVWDGEHELVHVVRGAFVTVPPLPPGASVTLAFREEEADAPIVRQPSNKGLTILDARRDPRTERIALRVRVCRAQPLAIEGVDPAGVYQVQVDEEAAYPVLPRVTRTIQALLSRQTDGRGPQGHRAIVPGTLRFLDLSIRGDDARFVERTIRIRRLEGAEADAARAALLAAVPARTGRVT
;
A
#
# COMPACT_ATOMS: atom_id res chain seq x y z
N MET A 1 1.84 -0.34 20.57
CA MET A 1 2.18 -1.49 21.44
C MET A 1 2.14 -2.73 20.57
N ILE A 2 3.19 -3.55 20.58
CA ILE A 2 3.33 -4.75 19.76
C ILE A 2 2.52 -5.86 20.44
N ARG A 3 1.38 -6.27 19.88
CA ARG A 3 0.48 -7.27 20.47
C ARG A 3 -0.23 -8.06 19.38
N SER A 4 -0.60 -9.31 19.68
CA SER A 4 -1.51 -10.07 18.82
C SER A 4 -2.90 -9.44 18.83
N ARG A 5 -3.46 -9.23 17.65
CA ARG A 5 -4.84 -8.78 17.40
C ARG A 5 -5.73 -9.92 16.92
N GLY A 6 -5.16 -11.11 16.71
CA GLY A 6 -5.86 -12.31 16.27
C GLY A 6 -5.77 -12.55 14.76
N GLN A 7 -4.71 -12.09 14.10
CA GLN A 7 -4.46 -12.41 12.69
C GLN A 7 -3.86 -13.81 12.55
N ASP A 8 -4.07 -14.43 11.40
CA ASP A 8 -3.58 -15.79 11.09
C ASP A 8 -2.07 -15.85 10.77
N VAL A 9 -1.41 -14.70 10.65
CA VAL A 9 0.03 -14.57 10.36
C VAL A 9 0.66 -13.63 11.40
N ALA A 10 1.82 -14.00 11.92
CA ALA A 10 2.58 -13.15 12.85
C ALA A 10 4.04 -12.98 12.45
N VAL A 11 4.59 -11.81 12.75
CA VAL A 11 6.02 -11.50 12.74
C VAL A 11 6.48 -11.41 14.19
N LEU A 12 7.47 -12.22 14.57
CA LEU A 12 8.04 -12.22 15.90
C LEU A 12 9.12 -11.14 16.03
N TRP A 13 8.97 -10.28 17.04
CA TRP A 13 10.02 -9.37 17.50
C TRP A 13 10.57 -9.86 18.85
N SER A 14 11.91 -9.90 18.96
CA SER A 14 12.61 -10.38 20.15
C SER A 14 13.32 -9.24 20.87
N ARG A 15 12.84 -8.88 22.06
CA ARG A 15 13.51 -7.92 22.94
C ARG A 15 14.93 -8.36 23.27
N ARG A 16 15.13 -9.65 23.58
CA ARG A 16 16.44 -10.21 23.90
C ARG A 16 17.42 -10.09 22.73
N SER A 17 16.96 -10.31 21.50
CA SER A 17 17.79 -10.13 20.29
C SER A 17 18.17 -8.67 20.11
N ARG A 18 17.21 -7.74 20.29
CA ARG A 18 17.47 -6.30 20.28
C ARG A 18 18.52 -5.91 21.33
N ASP A 19 18.34 -6.34 22.59
CA ASP A 19 19.25 -6.00 23.69
C ASP A 19 20.68 -6.48 23.41
N ALA A 20 20.81 -7.71 22.89
CA ALA A 20 22.10 -8.29 22.54
C ALA A 20 22.77 -7.54 21.37
N TYR A 21 22.01 -7.18 20.33
CA TYR A 21 22.53 -6.40 19.20
C TYR A 21 22.91 -4.98 19.60
N ALA A 22 22.16 -4.35 20.50
CA ALA A 22 22.51 -3.06 21.08
C ALA A 22 23.85 -3.14 21.84
N ALA A 23 24.04 -4.18 22.66
CA ALA A 23 25.28 -4.39 23.39
C ALA A 23 26.49 -4.60 22.44
N ASP A 24 26.33 -5.40 21.38
CA ASP A 24 27.37 -5.60 20.35
C ASP A 24 27.67 -4.29 19.59
N ALA A 25 26.64 -3.51 19.25
CA ALA A 25 26.82 -2.21 18.60
C ALA A 25 27.64 -1.24 19.46
N VAL A 26 27.33 -1.16 20.76
CA VAL A 26 28.08 -0.33 21.72
C VAL A 26 29.53 -0.81 21.81
N ALA A 27 29.75 -2.12 21.93
CA ALA A 27 31.09 -2.70 22.02
C ALA A 27 31.94 -2.41 20.77
N ARG A 28 31.31 -2.31 19.60
CA ARG A 28 31.98 -2.02 18.31
C ARG A 28 32.01 -0.54 17.93
N GLY A 29 31.40 0.34 18.73
CA GLY A 29 31.27 1.76 18.41
C GLY A 29 30.35 2.06 17.23
N HIS A 30 29.45 1.13 16.88
CA HIS A 30 28.46 1.28 15.80
C HIS A 30 27.20 2.00 16.27
N THR A 31 27.40 3.13 16.97
CA THR A 31 26.32 3.89 17.60
C THR A 31 26.42 5.36 17.28
N TYR A 32 25.28 6.03 17.18
CA TYR A 32 25.19 7.48 17.02
C TYR A 32 24.51 8.10 18.24
N ARG A 33 25.08 9.15 18.82
CA ARG A 33 24.53 9.80 20.02
C ARG A 33 24.10 11.23 19.73
N PHE A 34 22.90 11.58 20.17
CA PHE A 34 22.42 12.95 20.18
C PHE A 34 21.40 13.14 21.31
N THR A 35 21.03 14.40 21.56
CA THR A 35 19.95 14.75 22.50
C THR A 35 18.63 14.80 21.73
N ASP A 36 17.69 13.95 22.12
CA ASP A 36 16.39 13.80 21.47
C ASP A 36 15.43 14.98 21.71
N ALA A 37 14.28 14.94 21.05
CA ALA A 37 13.21 15.93 21.18
C ALA A 37 12.69 16.07 22.63
N TRP A 38 12.91 15.09 23.50
CA TRP A 38 12.55 15.12 24.92
C TRP A 38 13.69 15.62 25.82
N ASN A 39 14.77 16.16 25.25
CA ASN A 39 15.99 16.60 25.92
C ASN A 39 16.71 15.46 26.66
N ARG A 40 16.66 14.23 26.13
CA ARG A 40 17.32 13.05 26.69
C ARG A 40 18.45 12.62 25.77
N PRO A 41 19.62 12.24 26.31
CA PRO A 41 20.64 11.60 25.49
C PRO A 41 20.09 10.26 24.98
N ARG A 42 20.15 10.04 23.67
CA ARG A 42 19.79 8.77 23.04
C ARG A 42 20.99 8.21 22.30
N THR A 43 21.20 6.90 22.41
CA THR A 43 22.20 6.17 21.63
C THR A 43 21.46 5.35 20.58
N TRP A 44 21.56 5.75 19.33
CA TRP A 44 20.94 5.05 18.24
C TRP A 44 21.85 3.99 17.62
N LEU A 45 21.21 2.96 17.03
CA LEU A 45 21.88 1.80 16.46
C LEU A 45 21.90 1.87 14.92
N LYS A 46 22.99 1.39 14.30
CA LYS A 46 23.19 1.39 12.84
C LYS A 46 23.45 -0.02 12.27
N GLY A 47 23.14 -0.19 10.99
CA GLY A 47 23.42 -1.40 10.22
C GLY A 47 22.63 -2.59 10.76
N GLU A 48 23.22 -3.79 10.71
CA GLU A 48 22.59 -5.02 11.20
C GLU A 48 22.20 -5.02 12.69
N HIS A 49 22.67 -4.04 13.48
CA HIS A 49 22.32 -3.91 14.90
C HIS A 49 21.03 -3.14 15.13
N ALA A 50 20.54 -2.39 14.13
CA ALA A 50 19.28 -1.68 14.20
C ALA A 50 18.06 -2.62 14.30
N TYR A 51 18.25 -3.89 13.92
CA TYR A 51 17.25 -4.94 13.99
C TYR A 51 15.95 -4.56 13.28
N LEU A 52 16.07 -4.05 12.06
CA LEU A 52 14.96 -3.61 11.22
C LEU A 52 14.28 -4.76 10.48
N ALA A 53 14.80 -5.99 10.57
CA ALA A 53 14.23 -7.16 9.92
C ALA A 53 12.74 -7.42 10.22
N PRO A 54 12.22 -7.22 11.45
CA PRO A 54 10.78 -7.31 11.73
C PRO A 54 9.94 -6.29 10.96
N ALA A 55 10.43 -5.07 10.76
CA ALA A 55 9.76 -4.06 9.94
C ALA A 55 9.83 -4.41 8.45
N GLY A 56 10.98 -4.92 7.96
CA GLY A 56 11.08 -5.45 6.60
C GLY A 56 10.11 -6.60 6.33
N ALA A 57 9.89 -7.49 7.32
CA ALA A 57 8.89 -8.55 7.24
C ALA A 57 7.46 -8.01 7.17
N ALA A 58 7.14 -7.00 7.99
CA ALA A 58 5.83 -6.36 7.99
C ALA A 58 5.53 -5.70 6.63
N VAL A 59 6.52 -5.03 6.03
CA VAL A 59 6.40 -4.44 4.69
C VAL A 59 6.20 -5.51 3.62
N LEU A 60 6.93 -6.64 3.66
CA LEU A 60 6.70 -7.76 2.75
C LEU A 60 5.25 -8.25 2.81
N LEU A 61 4.73 -8.49 4.01
CA LEU A 61 3.37 -8.99 4.20
C LEU A 61 2.32 -7.97 3.79
N GLY A 62 2.50 -6.70 4.16
CA GLY A 62 1.63 -5.58 3.74
C GLY A 62 1.60 -5.38 2.22
N ARG A 63 2.77 -5.41 1.57
CA ARG A 63 2.91 -5.36 0.10
C ARG A 63 2.21 -6.53 -0.59
N CYS A 64 2.09 -7.69 0.08
CA CYS A 64 1.36 -8.86 -0.41
C CYS A 64 -0.15 -8.86 -0.07
N ASN A 65 -0.67 -7.82 0.60
CA ASN A 65 -2.02 -7.79 1.19
C ASN A 65 -2.30 -8.95 2.17
N LEU A 66 -1.28 -9.38 2.91
CA LEU A 66 -1.43 -10.38 3.96
C LEU A 66 -1.56 -9.69 5.31
N LYS A 67 -2.75 -9.83 5.91
CA LYS A 67 -3.03 -9.34 7.26
C LYS A 67 -2.17 -10.09 8.27
N HIS A 68 -1.51 -9.34 9.13
CA HIS A 68 -0.55 -9.87 10.07
C HIS A 68 -0.47 -9.06 11.37
N ASP A 69 0.07 -9.70 12.39
CA ASP A 69 0.44 -9.07 13.65
C ASP A 69 1.97 -8.98 13.77
N LEU A 70 2.46 -7.90 14.36
CA LEU A 70 3.80 -7.85 14.94
C LEU A 70 3.65 -8.20 16.42
N VAL A 71 4.38 -9.20 16.90
CA VAL A 71 4.16 -9.80 18.24
C VAL A 71 5.50 -9.90 18.99
N GLU A 72 5.52 -9.52 20.27
CA GLU A 72 6.68 -9.72 21.15
C GLU A 72 6.68 -11.17 21.69
N GLU A 73 7.85 -11.70 22.05
CA GLU A 73 8.00 -13.04 22.65
C GLU A 73 7.03 -13.33 23.82
N ALA A 74 6.76 -12.33 24.66
CA ALA A 74 5.86 -12.45 25.80
C ALA A 74 4.38 -12.63 25.40
N ASP A 75 3.99 -12.12 24.23
CA ASP A 75 2.63 -12.22 23.71
C ASP A 75 2.44 -13.45 22.81
N LEU A 76 3.52 -14.16 22.46
CA LEU A 76 3.51 -15.41 21.70
C LEU A 76 3.13 -16.61 22.60
N ARG A 77 1.89 -16.58 23.08
CA ARG A 77 1.26 -17.60 23.93
C ARG A 77 0.78 -18.81 23.10
N ASP A 78 0.52 -19.94 23.75
CA ASP A 78 0.10 -21.17 23.06
C ASP A 78 -1.23 -21.02 22.31
N ASP A 79 -2.17 -20.24 22.86
CA ASP A 79 -3.46 -19.94 22.21
C ASP A 79 -3.28 -19.07 20.96
N VAL A 80 -2.34 -18.13 21.00
CA VAL A 80 -1.98 -17.31 19.83
C VAL A 80 -1.35 -18.19 18.77
N LEU A 81 -0.31 -18.97 19.12
CA LEU A 81 0.36 -19.90 18.20
C LEU A 81 -0.62 -20.89 17.56
N ALA A 82 -1.54 -21.46 18.32
CA ALA A 82 -2.53 -22.40 17.81
C ALA A 82 -3.42 -21.80 16.70
N GLY A 83 -3.67 -20.49 16.73
CA GLY A 83 -4.39 -19.77 15.69
C GLY A 83 -3.55 -19.42 14.45
N LEU A 84 -2.21 -19.44 14.55
CA LEU A 84 -1.35 -19.04 13.46
C LEU A 84 -1.22 -20.10 12.38
N ARG A 85 -1.35 -19.63 11.14
CA ARG A 85 -0.98 -20.35 9.92
C ARG A 85 0.50 -20.17 9.58
N ALA A 86 1.05 -18.99 9.86
CA ALA A 86 2.47 -18.71 9.63
C ALA A 86 3.07 -17.83 10.73
N LEU A 87 4.31 -18.14 11.10
CA LEU A 87 5.15 -17.34 12.00
C LEU A 87 6.44 -16.98 11.28
N LEU A 88 6.72 -15.68 11.15
CA LEU A 88 7.98 -15.16 10.63
C LEU A 88 8.90 -14.81 11.80
N VAL A 89 10.14 -15.30 11.78
CA VAL A 89 11.18 -15.00 12.77
C VAL A 89 12.38 -14.37 12.05
N PRO A 90 12.33 -13.05 11.79
CA PRO A 90 13.37 -12.37 11.03
C PRO A 90 14.51 -11.91 11.96
N ASN A 91 15.72 -12.43 11.74
CA ASN A 91 16.99 -12.02 12.36
C ASN A 91 17.00 -12.06 13.90
N ALA A 92 16.29 -13.01 14.53
CA ALA A 92 16.19 -13.13 15.99
C ALA A 92 17.18 -14.18 16.55
N ALA A 93 18.39 -13.75 16.95
CA ALA A 93 19.47 -14.63 17.40
C ALA A 93 19.48 -14.98 18.90
N HIS A 94 18.60 -14.37 19.70
CA HIS A 94 18.63 -14.52 21.15
C HIS A 94 17.23 -14.76 21.73
N LEU A 95 16.40 -15.56 21.05
CA LEU A 95 15.09 -15.95 21.57
C LEU A 95 15.19 -16.60 22.94
N ASP A 96 14.19 -16.36 23.77
CA ASP A 96 14.04 -17.01 25.07
C ASP A 96 13.86 -18.53 24.89
N PRO A 97 14.51 -19.38 25.71
CA PRO A 97 14.34 -20.83 25.65
C PRO A 97 12.88 -21.29 25.71
N ASP A 98 12.03 -20.61 26.48
CA ASP A 98 10.61 -20.95 26.57
C ASP A 98 9.87 -20.61 25.28
N THR A 99 10.24 -19.51 24.62
CA THR A 99 9.73 -19.14 23.29
C THR A 99 10.11 -20.21 22.25
N ILE A 100 11.36 -20.69 22.28
CA ILE A 100 11.83 -21.76 21.39
C ILE A 100 11.00 -23.02 21.60
N ALA A 101 10.83 -23.46 22.85
CA ALA A 101 10.06 -24.66 23.18
C ALA A 101 8.59 -24.56 22.73
N ARG A 102 7.97 -23.38 22.86
CA ARG A 102 6.61 -23.13 22.35
C ARG A 102 6.53 -23.25 20.83
N ILE A 103 7.48 -22.66 20.10
CA ILE A 103 7.55 -22.75 18.63
C ILE A 103 7.76 -24.20 18.17
N GLU A 104 8.63 -24.95 18.86
CA GLU A 104 8.86 -26.38 18.58
C GLU A 104 7.59 -27.21 18.76
N ASN A 105 6.88 -27.04 19.88
CA ASN A 105 5.65 -27.76 20.16
C ASN A 105 4.55 -27.41 19.15
N TRP A 106 4.39 -26.12 18.83
CA TRP A 106 3.44 -25.64 17.82
C TRP A 106 3.72 -26.25 16.44
N LEU A 107 4.98 -26.25 16.00
CA LEU A 107 5.36 -26.86 14.73
C LEU A 107 5.17 -28.37 14.72
N ALA A 108 5.41 -29.06 15.83
CA ALA A 108 5.25 -30.52 15.92
C ALA A 108 3.79 -30.95 15.77
N THR A 109 2.88 -30.24 16.44
CA THR A 109 1.46 -30.61 16.60
C THR A 109 0.51 -29.96 15.60
N GLY A 110 0.95 -28.87 14.95
CA GLY A 110 0.11 -28.03 14.10
C GLY A 110 0.34 -28.15 12.60
N ARG A 111 -0.51 -27.42 11.85
CA ARG A 111 -0.37 -27.17 10.40
C ARG A 111 0.39 -25.89 10.09
N GLY A 112 0.96 -25.22 11.09
CA GLY A 112 1.68 -23.96 10.95
C GLY A 112 2.90 -24.05 10.03
N ARG A 113 3.35 -22.89 9.56
CA ARG A 113 4.60 -22.72 8.80
C ARG A 113 5.52 -21.73 9.51
N LEU A 114 6.79 -22.08 9.61
CA LEU A 114 7.82 -21.22 10.19
C LEU A 114 8.75 -20.70 9.10
N ILE A 115 8.92 -19.38 9.06
CA ILE A 115 9.77 -18.70 8.08
C ILE A 115 10.83 -17.93 8.87
N VAL A 116 12.09 -18.28 8.69
CA VAL A 116 13.20 -17.73 9.47
C VAL A 116 14.25 -17.17 8.52
N THR A 117 14.73 -15.97 8.80
CA THR A 117 15.75 -15.31 7.96
C THR A 117 16.90 -14.79 8.80
N GLY A 118 18.13 -14.87 8.32
CA GLY A 118 19.30 -14.31 8.97
C GLY A 118 19.72 -15.08 10.22
N ARG A 119 20.17 -14.35 11.25
CA ARG A 119 20.69 -14.93 12.49
C ARG A 119 19.54 -15.50 13.33
N THR A 120 19.75 -16.68 13.90
CA THR A 120 18.78 -17.31 14.81
C THR A 120 19.46 -18.26 15.79
N ASN A 121 18.87 -18.43 16.98
CA ASN A 121 19.22 -19.49 17.94
C ASN A 121 18.20 -20.63 17.98
N LEU A 122 17.25 -20.68 17.04
CA LEU A 122 16.39 -21.85 16.89
C LEU A 122 17.23 -23.09 16.56
N PRO A 123 16.89 -24.27 17.11
CA PRO A 123 17.66 -25.48 16.86
C PRO A 123 17.75 -25.83 15.36
N PRO A 124 18.94 -26.16 14.82
CA PRO A 124 19.11 -26.45 13.39
C PRO A 124 18.12 -27.49 12.85
N ALA A 125 17.84 -28.53 13.63
CA ALA A 125 16.90 -29.59 13.24
C ALA A 125 15.49 -29.06 12.96
N LEU A 126 15.03 -28.04 13.69
CA LEU A 126 13.72 -27.40 13.48
C LEU A 126 13.66 -26.70 12.11
N LEU A 127 14.80 -26.22 11.64
CA LEU A 127 14.96 -25.46 10.40
C LEU A 127 15.28 -26.35 9.19
N GLY A 128 15.29 -27.68 9.36
CA GLY A 128 15.74 -28.61 8.32
C GLY A 128 17.25 -28.58 8.09
N LEU A 129 18.03 -28.24 9.11
CA LEU A 129 19.48 -28.11 9.04
C LEU A 129 20.14 -29.17 9.96
N ALA A 130 21.24 -29.74 9.50
CA ALA A 130 22.15 -30.51 10.34
C ALA A 130 23.01 -29.58 11.22
N ARG A 131 23.39 -28.42 10.66
CA ARG A 131 24.22 -27.43 11.34
C ARG A 131 23.91 -26.02 10.85
N SER A 132 24.00 -25.06 11.76
CA SER A 132 23.99 -23.63 11.45
C SER A 132 24.99 -22.91 12.34
N THR A 133 25.86 -22.10 11.76
CA THR A 133 26.87 -21.34 12.51
C THR A 133 27.04 -19.95 11.93
N PRO A 134 27.21 -18.91 12.77
CA PRO A 134 27.48 -17.56 12.28
C PRO A 134 28.73 -17.51 11.38
N ARG A 135 28.63 -16.75 10.29
CA ARG A 135 29.71 -16.51 9.34
C ARG A 135 29.82 -15.01 9.09
N ALA A 136 30.99 -14.45 9.38
CA ALA A 136 31.32 -13.08 8.98
C ALA A 136 31.50 -13.01 7.45
N VAL A 137 31.06 -11.91 6.86
CA VAL A 137 31.16 -11.61 5.43
C VAL A 137 31.67 -10.18 5.32
N THR A 138 32.48 -9.87 4.30
CA THR A 138 32.97 -8.50 4.08
C THR A 138 32.22 -7.82 2.94
N GLY A 139 31.99 -8.53 1.83
CA GLY A 139 31.19 -8.08 0.69
C GLY A 139 29.68 -8.18 0.91
N TYR A 140 28.92 -7.83 -0.13
CA TYR A 140 27.48 -8.06 -0.18
C TYR A 140 27.18 -9.56 -0.19
N THR A 141 26.02 -9.98 0.28
CA THR A 141 25.56 -11.36 0.10
C THR A 141 24.49 -11.44 -0.99
N GLY A 142 24.49 -12.55 -1.72
CA GLY A 142 23.53 -12.79 -2.80
C GLY A 142 23.08 -14.23 -2.87
N TRP A 143 22.05 -14.45 -3.68
CA TRP A 143 21.53 -15.78 -3.99
C TRP A 143 21.87 -16.17 -5.42
N ARG A 144 22.46 -17.35 -5.57
CA ARG A 144 22.59 -18.03 -6.85
C ARG A 144 21.53 -19.13 -6.92
N TRP A 145 20.61 -19.02 -7.87
CA TRP A 145 19.51 -19.97 -7.98
C TRP A 145 20.00 -21.36 -8.42
N LEU A 146 19.51 -22.41 -7.75
CA LEU A 146 19.84 -23.79 -8.09
C LEU A 146 18.79 -24.41 -9.03
N PRO A 147 19.15 -25.44 -9.81
CA PRO A 147 18.16 -26.22 -10.57
C PRO A 147 17.02 -26.71 -9.67
N GLY A 148 15.78 -26.50 -10.11
CA GLY A 148 14.57 -26.81 -9.32
C GLY A 148 14.04 -25.64 -8.48
N SER A 149 14.75 -24.51 -8.43
CA SER A 149 14.18 -23.23 -7.97
C SER A 149 13.18 -22.69 -9.00
N PRO A 150 12.08 -22.03 -8.57
CA PRO A 150 11.20 -21.29 -9.48
C PRO A 150 11.92 -20.16 -10.23
N PHE A 151 13.14 -19.79 -9.80
CA PHE A 151 13.96 -18.73 -10.36
C PHE A 151 15.18 -19.21 -11.15
N ALA A 152 15.33 -20.52 -11.36
CA ALA A 152 16.49 -21.09 -12.07
C ALA A 152 16.47 -20.86 -13.60
N GLY A 153 15.36 -20.37 -14.14
CA GLY A 153 15.15 -20.20 -15.59
C GLY A 153 15.68 -18.87 -16.14
N PRO A 154 15.72 -18.72 -17.48
CA PRO A 154 16.26 -17.52 -18.16
C PRO A 154 15.41 -16.26 -17.96
N ALA A 155 14.22 -16.39 -17.36
CA ALA A 155 13.38 -15.26 -17.00
C ALA A 155 13.98 -14.39 -15.88
N TRP A 156 14.93 -14.92 -15.12
CA TRP A 156 15.47 -14.30 -13.93
C TRP A 156 16.98 -14.14 -14.02
N GLU A 157 17.53 -13.16 -13.29
CA GLU A 157 18.97 -13.10 -13.10
C GLU A 157 19.44 -14.35 -12.34
N PRO A 158 20.49 -15.05 -12.81
CA PRO A 158 20.99 -16.27 -12.16
C PRO A 158 21.59 -15.99 -10.78
N LEU A 159 21.92 -14.72 -10.52
CA LEU A 159 22.52 -14.21 -9.30
C LEU A 159 21.87 -12.89 -8.93
N TYR A 160 21.45 -12.76 -7.67
CA TYR A 160 20.77 -11.57 -7.17
C TYR A 160 21.29 -11.12 -5.81
N VAL A 161 21.48 -9.82 -5.62
CA VAL A 161 21.92 -9.24 -4.32
C VAL A 161 20.78 -9.30 -3.32
N SER A 162 20.99 -9.97 -2.19
CA SER A 162 19.94 -10.25 -1.20
C SER A 162 20.34 -9.94 0.24
N GLY A 163 21.56 -9.45 0.49
CA GLY A 163 21.96 -8.93 1.79
C GLY A 163 23.07 -7.90 1.66
N TYR A 164 23.24 -7.08 2.70
CA TYR A 164 24.12 -5.92 2.68
C TYR A 164 25.60 -6.27 2.91
N ALA A 165 26.51 -5.41 2.48
CA ALA A 165 27.94 -5.56 2.72
C ALA A 165 28.27 -5.56 4.22
N GLY A 166 29.13 -6.47 4.64
CA GLY A 166 29.58 -6.56 6.04
C GLY A 166 28.57 -7.16 7.02
N HIS A 167 27.31 -7.38 6.61
CA HIS A 167 26.32 -8.02 7.48
C HIS A 167 26.63 -9.51 7.63
N ALA A 168 26.52 -10.02 8.85
CA ALA A 168 26.77 -11.43 9.11
C ALA A 168 25.74 -12.33 8.38
N ALA A 169 26.19 -13.50 7.93
CA ALA A 169 25.33 -14.55 7.42
C ALA A 169 25.45 -15.81 8.30
N GLN A 170 24.75 -16.87 7.93
CA GLN A 170 24.89 -18.18 8.54
C GLN A 170 25.52 -19.15 7.52
N ALA A 171 26.56 -19.86 7.95
CA ALA A 171 27.02 -21.05 7.24
C ALA A 171 26.14 -22.21 7.69
N VAL A 172 25.45 -22.85 6.74
CA VAL A 172 24.48 -23.89 7.04
C VAL A 172 24.76 -25.18 6.27
N GLU A 173 24.43 -26.30 6.92
CA GLU A 173 24.44 -27.63 6.33
C GLU A 173 23.01 -28.17 6.35
N PRO A 174 22.36 -28.38 5.19
CA PRO A 174 21.02 -28.93 5.12
C PRO A 174 20.97 -30.35 5.72
N ALA A 175 19.90 -30.65 6.46
CA ALA A 175 19.63 -32.01 6.89
C ALA A 175 19.18 -32.89 5.70
N PRO A 176 19.33 -34.22 5.78
CA PRO A 176 18.78 -35.13 4.78
C PRO A 176 17.27 -34.90 4.58
N GLY A 177 16.83 -34.81 3.32
CA GLY A 177 15.43 -34.57 2.96
C GLY A 177 15.04 -33.10 2.82
N SER A 178 15.91 -32.16 3.20
CA SER A 178 15.70 -30.74 2.94
C SER A 178 15.95 -30.39 1.47
N ARG A 179 15.15 -29.46 0.93
CA ARG A 179 15.30 -28.92 -0.43
C ARG A 179 16.05 -27.58 -0.36
N VAL A 180 17.06 -27.41 -1.21
CA VAL A 180 17.80 -26.14 -1.32
C VAL A 180 17.38 -25.42 -2.61
N LEU A 181 16.92 -24.17 -2.51
CA LEU A 181 16.51 -23.38 -3.68
C LEU A 181 17.62 -22.47 -4.23
N ALA A 182 18.57 -22.08 -3.38
CA ALA A 182 19.65 -21.18 -3.77
C ALA A 182 20.90 -21.42 -2.92
N ASP A 183 22.06 -21.16 -3.52
CA ASP A 183 23.32 -21.01 -2.81
C ASP A 183 23.55 -19.56 -2.39
N LEU A 184 24.12 -19.39 -1.21
CA LEU A 184 24.65 -18.14 -0.69
C LEU A 184 26.00 -17.87 -1.33
N VAL A 185 26.19 -16.63 -1.79
CA VAL A 185 27.46 -16.15 -2.31
C VAL A 185 27.83 -14.80 -1.69
N GLU A 186 29.12 -14.50 -1.63
CA GLU A 186 29.68 -13.18 -1.35
C GLU A 186 30.01 -12.48 -2.67
N LEU A 187 29.65 -11.20 -2.75
CA LEU A 187 29.77 -10.34 -3.93
C LEU A 187 30.66 -9.15 -3.62
N THR A 188 31.72 -8.99 -4.42
CA THR A 188 32.71 -7.91 -4.33
C THR A 188 33.15 -7.45 -5.72
N GLY A 189 34.05 -6.47 -5.81
CA GLY A 189 34.55 -5.94 -7.09
C GLY A 189 33.59 -4.92 -7.71
N ASP A 190 33.41 -4.99 -9.03
CA ASP A 190 32.43 -4.17 -9.76
C ASP A 190 31.03 -4.76 -9.58
N LEU A 191 30.13 -4.02 -8.94
CA LEU A 191 28.78 -4.47 -8.63
C LEU A 191 27.72 -3.86 -9.56
N THR A 192 28.14 -3.43 -10.76
CA THR A 192 27.21 -2.88 -11.76
C THR A 192 26.22 -3.94 -12.25
N ASP A 193 26.67 -5.18 -12.49
CA ASP A 193 25.82 -6.30 -12.87
C ASP A 193 26.40 -7.67 -12.47
N ALA A 194 25.61 -8.73 -12.64
CA ALA A 194 25.97 -10.10 -12.28
C ALA A 194 27.18 -10.68 -13.03
N SER A 195 27.53 -10.14 -14.20
CA SER A 195 28.65 -10.60 -15.04
C SER A 195 29.98 -9.95 -14.68
N THR A 196 29.97 -8.77 -14.04
CA THR A 196 31.18 -8.05 -13.64
C THR A 196 31.59 -8.30 -12.19
N ALA A 197 30.64 -8.75 -11.36
CA ALA A 197 30.91 -9.02 -9.95
C ALA A 197 31.82 -10.21 -9.70
N THR A 198 32.69 -10.07 -8.70
CA THR A 198 33.46 -11.18 -8.15
C THR A 198 32.58 -11.98 -7.21
N VAL A 199 32.41 -13.28 -7.50
CA VAL A 199 31.46 -14.15 -6.78
C VAL A 199 32.19 -15.27 -6.04
N THR A 200 32.08 -15.28 -4.71
CA THR A 200 32.66 -16.32 -3.84
C THR A 200 31.55 -17.19 -3.22
N PRO A 201 31.48 -18.51 -3.49
CA PRO A 201 30.48 -19.38 -2.88
C PRO A 201 30.63 -19.49 -1.35
N LEU A 202 29.52 -19.41 -0.63
CA LEU A 202 29.48 -19.52 0.84
C LEU A 202 28.72 -20.76 1.36
N GLY A 203 27.98 -21.46 0.50
CA GLY A 203 27.18 -22.66 0.85
C GLY A 203 25.69 -22.45 0.55
N PRO A 204 24.78 -23.29 1.07
CA PRO A 204 23.33 -23.13 0.88
C PRO A 204 22.77 -21.83 1.49
N ALA A 205 21.86 -21.15 0.77
CA ALA A 205 21.18 -19.94 1.25
C ALA A 205 19.74 -20.20 1.70
N ILE A 206 18.95 -20.88 0.87
CA ILE A 206 17.51 -21.05 1.09
C ILE A 206 17.22 -22.53 1.23
N VAL A 207 16.87 -22.95 2.44
CA VAL A 207 16.59 -24.34 2.78
C VAL A 207 15.13 -24.49 3.17
N LEU A 208 14.45 -25.46 2.56
CA LEU A 208 13.05 -25.73 2.75
C LEU A 208 12.83 -27.15 3.30
N THR A 209 11.83 -27.26 4.17
CA THR A 209 11.16 -28.51 4.53
C THR A 209 9.67 -28.41 4.16
N ALA A 210 8.88 -29.43 4.50
CA ALA A 210 7.42 -29.36 4.35
C ALA A 210 6.75 -28.29 5.24
N ARG A 211 7.42 -27.84 6.31
CA ARG A 211 6.85 -26.90 7.29
C ARG A 211 7.67 -25.64 7.55
N THR A 212 8.92 -25.60 7.10
CA THR A 212 9.84 -24.51 7.42
C THR A 212 10.58 -23.99 6.18
N ALA A 213 10.82 -22.68 6.18
CA ALA A 213 11.69 -22.01 5.23
C ALA A 213 12.76 -21.24 6.00
N TYR A 214 14.03 -21.55 5.70
CA TYR A 214 15.18 -20.89 6.30
C TYR A 214 16.00 -20.15 5.24
N VAL A 215 16.31 -18.88 5.49
CA VAL A 215 17.15 -18.02 4.65
C VAL A 215 18.39 -17.59 5.43
N ALA A 216 19.57 -17.95 4.94
CA ALA A 216 20.83 -17.85 5.68
C ALA A 216 21.37 -16.42 5.87
N ASN A 217 21.01 -15.49 4.99
CA ASN A 217 21.41 -14.08 5.09
C ASN A 217 20.28 -13.17 5.60
N GLN A 218 20.65 -11.99 6.06
CA GLN A 218 19.75 -11.02 6.70
C GLN A 218 18.95 -10.20 5.66
N VAL A 219 18.23 -10.88 4.76
CA VAL A 219 17.51 -10.23 3.64
C VAL A 219 16.44 -9.23 4.11
N LEU A 220 15.71 -9.54 5.18
CA LEU A 220 14.69 -8.64 5.72
C LEU A 220 15.31 -7.46 6.47
N GLU A 221 16.54 -7.59 6.99
CA GLU A 221 17.32 -6.48 7.55
C GLU A 221 17.75 -5.51 6.44
N LEU A 222 18.16 -6.04 5.26
CA LEU A 222 18.43 -5.22 4.08
C LEU A 222 17.18 -4.43 3.67
N VAL A 223 16.00 -5.07 3.62
CA VAL A 223 14.72 -4.40 3.32
C VAL A 223 14.40 -3.31 4.34
N GLY A 224 14.44 -3.62 5.64
CA GLY A 224 14.18 -2.62 6.67
C GLY A 224 15.17 -1.45 6.61
N GLY A 225 16.45 -1.76 6.38
CA GLY A 225 17.51 -0.77 6.34
C GLY A 225 17.49 0.14 5.11
N MET A 226 17.10 -0.37 3.93
CA MET A 226 16.98 0.47 2.73
C MET A 226 15.80 1.46 2.84
N LEU A 227 14.67 1.02 3.41
CA LEU A 227 13.43 1.82 3.44
C LEU A 227 13.60 3.12 4.21
N GLN A 228 14.43 3.09 5.26
CA GLN A 228 14.65 4.23 6.16
C GLN A 228 16.03 4.85 6.01
N ALA A 229 16.74 4.59 4.91
CA ALA A 229 18.07 5.14 4.68
C ALA A 229 19.13 4.80 5.76
N HIS A 230 18.98 3.63 6.41
CA HIS A 230 20.01 3.07 7.29
C HIS A 230 21.18 2.47 6.50
N LEU A 231 20.94 2.04 5.26
CA LEU A 231 21.90 1.36 4.41
C LEU A 231 22.02 2.07 3.05
N ASN A 232 23.25 2.39 2.64
CA ASN A 232 23.52 2.93 1.32
C ASN A 232 23.64 1.79 0.30
N VAL A 233 22.61 1.64 -0.53
CA VAL A 233 22.47 0.58 -1.54
C VAL A 233 22.82 1.04 -2.96
N GLU A 234 23.33 2.26 -3.11
CA GLU A 234 23.78 2.81 -4.41
C GLU A 234 24.73 1.86 -5.18
N PRO A 235 25.69 1.15 -4.53
CA PRO A 235 26.60 0.26 -5.25
C PRO A 235 25.93 -0.91 -5.99
N VAL A 236 24.72 -1.29 -5.59
CA VAL A 236 24.03 -2.50 -6.11
C VAL A 236 22.67 -2.20 -6.74
N ARG A 237 22.22 -0.93 -6.74
CA ARG A 237 20.87 -0.59 -7.21
C ARG A 237 20.64 -0.93 -8.69
N HIS A 238 21.68 -0.87 -9.51
CA HIS A 238 21.59 -1.03 -10.96
C HIS A 238 21.60 -2.50 -11.41
N TRP A 239 21.80 -3.42 -10.47
CA TRP A 239 22.11 -4.81 -10.75
C TRP A 239 21.09 -5.51 -11.66
N ALA A 240 19.81 -5.18 -11.54
CA ALA A 240 18.75 -5.81 -12.33
C ALA A 240 17.66 -4.82 -12.75
N ASN A 241 16.83 -4.38 -11.81
CA ASN A 241 15.71 -3.48 -12.08
C ASN A 241 15.89 -2.18 -11.28
N PRO A 242 16.50 -1.12 -11.85
CA PRO A 242 16.82 0.09 -11.10
C PRO A 242 15.62 0.78 -10.42
N THR A 243 14.40 0.64 -10.96
CA THR A 243 13.20 1.31 -10.43
C THR A 243 12.40 0.45 -9.45
N HIS A 244 12.55 -0.88 -9.49
CA HIS A 244 11.80 -1.84 -8.67
C HIS A 244 12.68 -2.96 -8.07
N TRP A 245 13.98 -2.71 -7.88
CA TRP A 245 14.91 -3.73 -7.41
C TRP A 245 14.46 -4.27 -6.04
N GLY A 246 14.01 -3.41 -5.12
CA GLY A 246 13.49 -3.82 -3.82
C GLY A 246 12.18 -4.63 -3.91
N ASP A 247 11.23 -4.20 -4.74
CA ASP A 247 10.01 -4.97 -5.05
C ASP A 247 10.33 -6.34 -5.67
N THR A 248 11.44 -6.46 -6.40
CA THR A 248 11.93 -7.74 -6.94
C THR A 248 12.40 -8.68 -5.83
N LEU A 249 13.13 -8.20 -4.81
CA LEU A 249 13.45 -9.01 -3.62
C LEU A 249 12.15 -9.46 -2.92
N LEU A 250 11.21 -8.54 -2.72
CA LEU A 250 9.93 -8.85 -2.09
C LEU A 250 9.13 -9.87 -2.91
N PHE A 251 9.21 -9.83 -4.25
CA PHE A 251 8.60 -10.80 -5.13
C PHE A 251 9.20 -12.20 -4.94
N PHE A 252 10.53 -12.30 -4.86
CA PHE A 252 11.20 -13.57 -4.56
C PHE A 252 10.78 -14.14 -3.21
N LEU A 253 10.70 -13.29 -2.19
CA LEU A 253 10.23 -13.68 -0.86
C LEU A 253 8.74 -14.10 -0.88
N ARG A 254 7.88 -13.42 -1.64
CA ARG A 254 6.48 -13.83 -1.82
C ARG A 254 6.39 -15.21 -2.46
N ARG A 255 7.17 -15.52 -3.49
CA ARG A 255 7.23 -16.88 -4.06
C ARG A 255 7.78 -17.88 -3.07
N LEU A 256 8.75 -17.50 -2.23
CA LEU A 256 9.26 -18.36 -1.18
C LEU A 256 8.15 -18.73 -0.17
N LEU A 257 7.26 -17.80 0.19
CA LEU A 257 6.09 -18.09 1.03
C LEU A 257 5.18 -19.12 0.35
N GLN A 258 4.95 -18.99 -0.96
CA GLN A 258 4.16 -19.97 -1.72
C GLN A 258 4.82 -21.35 -1.76
N GLU A 259 6.13 -21.41 -2.00
CA GLU A 259 6.93 -22.65 -1.96
C GLU A 259 6.97 -23.30 -0.56
N ALA A 260 6.77 -22.51 0.50
CA ALA A 260 6.58 -23.00 1.87
C ALA A 260 5.16 -23.52 2.15
N GLY A 261 4.29 -23.55 1.14
CA GLY A 261 2.91 -24.04 1.23
C GLY A 261 1.92 -23.03 1.79
N LEU A 262 2.18 -21.72 1.64
CA LEU A 262 1.29 -20.63 2.06
C LEU A 262 0.52 -19.98 0.91
N GLU A 263 0.50 -20.58 -0.27
CA GLU A 263 -0.20 -20.04 -1.44
C GLU A 263 -1.68 -19.75 -1.17
N ASP A 264 -2.31 -20.57 -0.33
CA ASP A 264 -3.72 -20.43 -0.01
C ASP A 264 -4.06 -19.16 0.81
N LEU A 265 -3.07 -18.48 1.40
CA LEU A 265 -3.24 -17.15 1.99
C LEU A 265 -3.68 -16.10 0.95
N TRP A 266 -3.42 -16.33 -0.34
CA TRP A 266 -3.85 -15.44 -1.42
C TRP A 266 -5.27 -15.73 -1.93
N GLN A 267 -5.92 -16.81 -1.46
CA GLN A 267 -7.25 -17.20 -1.94
C GLN A 267 -8.35 -16.30 -1.37
N THR A 268 -8.19 -15.83 -0.13
CA THR A 268 -9.14 -14.92 0.51
C THR A 268 -8.39 -13.87 1.29
N ARG A 269 -8.52 -12.61 0.90
CA ARG A 269 -7.74 -11.49 1.48
C ARG A 269 -8.62 -10.28 1.70
N LEU A 270 -8.37 -9.55 2.79
CA LEU A 270 -8.77 -8.16 2.88
C LEU A 270 -7.86 -7.32 1.96
N ARG A 271 -8.43 -6.46 1.13
CA ARG A 271 -7.71 -5.58 0.21
C ARG A 271 -7.62 -4.17 0.78
N SER A 272 -6.41 -3.61 0.84
CA SER A 272 -6.21 -2.22 1.28
C SER A 272 -6.85 -1.23 0.31
N PHE A 273 -6.77 -1.43 -0.99
CA PHE A 273 -7.22 -0.44 -1.99
C PHE A 273 -8.45 -0.87 -2.79
N GLY A 274 -9.34 -1.65 -2.16
CA GLY A 274 -10.57 -2.09 -2.81
C GLY A 274 -10.33 -3.08 -3.96
N ALA A 275 -11.09 -2.92 -5.05
CA ALA A 275 -10.92 -3.70 -6.28
C ALA A 275 -9.87 -3.11 -7.24
N HIS A 276 -9.09 -2.12 -6.78
CA HIS A 276 -8.01 -1.52 -7.55
C HIS A 276 -6.74 -2.36 -7.48
N ASP A 277 -5.92 -2.26 -8.53
CA ASP A 277 -4.68 -3.04 -8.65
C ASP A 277 -3.49 -2.36 -7.93
N GLY A 278 -3.65 -1.09 -7.58
CA GLY A 278 -2.72 -0.27 -6.82
C GLY A 278 -3.25 1.15 -6.61
N VAL A 279 -2.36 2.07 -6.23
CA VAL A 279 -2.67 3.48 -5.97
C VAL A 279 -1.74 4.39 -6.76
N LEU A 280 -2.30 5.47 -7.27
CA LEU A 280 -1.59 6.67 -7.68
C LEU A 280 -1.90 7.78 -6.66
N SER A 281 -0.87 8.42 -6.13
CA SER A 281 -1.01 9.55 -5.22
C SER A 281 -0.23 10.74 -5.76
N PHE A 282 -0.94 11.85 -5.97
CA PHE A 282 -0.32 13.12 -6.34
C PHE A 282 -0.08 13.99 -5.14
N ARG A 283 1.12 14.57 -5.12
CA ARG A 283 1.54 15.63 -4.23
C ARG A 283 1.98 16.82 -5.10
N HIS A 284 1.68 18.05 -4.70
CA HIS A 284 2.07 19.23 -5.45
C HIS A 284 2.69 20.25 -4.51
N ASP A 285 3.97 20.55 -4.72
CA ASP A 285 4.67 21.56 -3.92
C ASP A 285 4.46 22.91 -4.56
N VAL A 286 3.73 23.80 -3.87
CA VAL A 286 3.24 25.04 -4.49
C VAL A 286 4.34 26.09 -4.71
N HIS A 287 5.45 26.00 -3.97
CA HIS A 287 6.65 26.86 -4.05
C HIS A 287 6.39 28.38 -4.21
N GLY A 288 5.30 28.87 -3.61
CA GLY A 288 4.97 30.29 -3.71
C GLY A 288 4.74 30.79 -5.13
N MET A 289 4.07 30.01 -5.97
CA MET A 289 3.62 30.42 -7.30
C MET A 289 2.08 30.43 -7.39
N ARG A 290 1.49 31.27 -8.26
CA ARG A 290 0.01 31.36 -8.47
C ARG A 290 -0.44 30.69 -9.79
N ASP A 291 0.25 29.65 -10.24
CA ASP A 291 -0.22 28.83 -11.36
C ASP A 291 -1.16 27.73 -10.82
N TYR A 292 -2.46 27.91 -11.03
CA TYR A 292 -3.50 26.98 -10.58
C TYR A 292 -3.85 25.92 -11.63
N THR A 293 -3.11 25.82 -12.73
CA THR A 293 -3.48 24.96 -13.87
C THR A 293 -3.70 23.50 -13.50
N PHE A 294 -2.86 22.94 -12.61
CA PHE A 294 -3.06 21.58 -12.10
C PHE A 294 -4.34 21.49 -11.26
N LEU A 295 -4.55 22.45 -10.37
CA LEU A 295 -5.67 22.46 -9.43
C LEU A 295 -6.99 22.56 -10.17
N ASP A 296 -7.10 23.50 -11.12
CA ASP A 296 -8.29 23.69 -11.94
C ASP A 296 -8.61 22.42 -12.73
N TYR A 297 -7.60 21.82 -13.38
CA TYR A 297 -7.77 20.57 -14.12
C TYR A 297 -8.25 19.42 -13.21
N GLN A 298 -7.69 19.28 -12.02
CA GLN A 298 -8.04 18.22 -11.07
C GLN A 298 -9.45 18.43 -10.48
N ILE A 299 -9.83 19.67 -10.15
CA ILE A 299 -11.19 20.03 -9.70
C ILE A 299 -12.23 19.74 -10.79
N GLU A 300 -11.97 20.17 -12.03
CA GLU A 300 -12.88 19.93 -13.15
C GLU A 300 -13.12 18.43 -13.37
N ASN A 301 -12.08 17.61 -13.20
CA ASN A 301 -12.10 16.18 -13.52
C ASN A 301 -12.25 15.24 -12.31
N LEU A 302 -12.54 15.79 -11.11
CA LEU A 302 -12.66 15.03 -9.85
C LEU A 302 -11.43 14.13 -9.58
N ILE A 303 -10.22 14.66 -9.81
CA ILE A 303 -8.95 13.95 -9.55
C ILE A 303 -8.49 14.30 -8.14
N PRO A 304 -8.37 13.32 -7.22
CA PRO A 304 -7.83 13.59 -5.91
C PRO A 304 -6.34 13.93 -5.96
N ALA A 305 -5.92 14.93 -5.19
CA ALA A 305 -4.53 15.34 -5.08
C ALA A 305 -4.25 16.12 -3.79
N THR A 306 -3.00 16.09 -3.35
CA THR A 306 -2.52 16.85 -2.19
C THR A 306 -1.67 18.02 -2.64
N TYR A 307 -1.89 19.19 -2.05
CA TYR A 307 -1.16 20.42 -2.30
C TYR A 307 -0.42 20.84 -1.04
N ASP A 308 0.89 20.75 -1.08
CA ASP A 308 1.77 21.12 0.01
C ASP A 308 1.99 22.63 -0.02
N ILE A 309 1.33 23.30 0.91
CA ILE A 309 1.38 24.75 1.07
C ILE A 309 2.47 25.09 2.05
N GLU A 310 3.41 25.93 1.61
CA GLU A 310 4.43 26.48 2.47
C GLU A 310 3.84 27.49 3.46
N ASP A 311 4.40 27.51 4.66
CA ASP A 311 4.03 28.46 5.69
C ASP A 311 4.84 29.77 5.54
N PRO A 312 4.20 30.94 5.32
CA PRO A 312 4.87 32.21 5.05
C PRO A 312 5.65 32.78 6.23
N GLY A 313 5.44 32.29 7.46
CA GLY A 313 6.31 32.67 8.59
C GLY A 313 7.53 31.76 8.75
N PHE A 314 7.66 30.75 7.89
CA PHE A 314 8.78 29.81 7.87
C PHE A 314 9.52 29.77 6.53
N SER A 315 8.83 29.97 5.41
CA SER A 315 9.41 30.00 4.08
C SER A 315 9.41 31.40 3.47
N THR A 316 10.48 31.70 2.73
CA THR A 316 10.60 32.93 1.94
C THR A 316 10.06 32.80 0.52
N ASN A 317 9.70 31.60 0.05
CA ASN A 317 9.20 31.46 -1.33
C ASN A 317 7.76 31.97 -1.46
N ILE A 318 6.98 31.94 -0.37
CA ILE A 318 5.56 32.29 -0.38
C ILE A 318 5.25 33.50 0.50
N SER A 319 4.39 34.39 0.02
CA SER A 319 3.82 35.48 0.83
C SER A 319 2.54 35.03 1.55
N ALA A 320 2.16 35.74 2.62
CA ALA A 320 0.92 35.45 3.35
C ALA A 320 -0.34 35.51 2.48
N GLU A 321 -0.41 36.46 1.54
CA GLU A 321 -1.52 36.59 0.59
C GLU A 321 -1.60 35.39 -0.36
N MET A 322 -0.45 34.85 -0.77
CA MET A 322 -0.39 33.69 -1.65
C MET A 322 -0.77 32.40 -0.94
N ALA A 323 -0.28 32.20 0.28
CA ALA A 323 -0.67 31.07 1.11
C ALA A 323 -2.18 31.08 1.37
N ALA A 324 -2.76 32.25 1.69
CA ALA A 324 -4.20 32.39 1.89
C ALA A 324 -5.02 32.05 0.65
N ASP A 325 -4.58 32.46 -0.55
CA ASP A 325 -5.25 32.13 -1.81
C ASP A 325 -5.20 30.62 -2.11
N TRP A 326 -4.03 29.97 -1.93
CA TRP A 326 -3.91 28.52 -2.04
C TRP A 326 -4.82 27.77 -1.06
N VAL A 327 -4.82 28.17 0.22
CA VAL A 327 -5.69 27.57 1.25
C VAL A 327 -7.16 27.71 0.87
N ALA A 328 -7.59 28.90 0.44
CA ALA A 328 -8.98 29.16 0.07
C ALA A 328 -9.45 28.26 -1.09
N ARG A 329 -8.59 28.03 -2.09
CA ARG A 329 -8.92 27.20 -3.27
C ARG A 329 -8.89 25.71 -2.97
N THR A 330 -7.86 25.25 -2.27
CA THR A 330 -7.64 23.82 -1.96
C THR A 330 -8.64 23.31 -0.92
N SER A 331 -9.02 24.13 0.06
CA SER A 331 -9.99 23.74 1.10
C SER A 331 -11.44 23.71 0.61
N GLY A 332 -11.70 24.12 -0.63
CA GLY A 332 -13.04 24.18 -1.21
C GLY A 332 -13.64 22.81 -1.54
N HIS A 333 -12.81 21.77 -1.70
CA HIS A 333 -13.20 20.47 -2.24
C HIS A 333 -12.68 19.32 -1.37
N ASP A 334 -13.53 18.33 -1.03
CA ASP A 334 -13.13 17.24 -0.11
C ASP A 334 -12.06 16.29 -0.68
N PHE A 335 -11.89 16.28 -2.01
CA PHE A 335 -10.90 15.44 -2.71
C PHE A 335 -9.60 16.19 -3.03
N ILE A 336 -9.51 17.48 -2.68
CA ILE A 336 -8.26 18.23 -2.74
C ILE A 336 -7.79 18.42 -1.30
N GLU A 337 -6.60 17.93 -1.00
CA GLU A 337 -6.03 18.04 0.34
C GLU A 337 -5.06 19.23 0.41
N PRO A 338 -5.32 20.26 1.22
CA PRO A 338 -4.25 21.15 1.67
C PRO A 338 -3.37 20.41 2.69
N ALA A 339 -2.07 20.37 2.43
CA ALA A 339 -1.06 19.80 3.31
C ALA A 339 0.03 20.85 3.62
N LEU A 340 0.87 20.55 4.62
CA LEU A 340 1.96 21.45 4.98
C LEU A 340 3.25 21.05 4.27
N HIS A 341 3.82 21.99 3.52
CA HIS A 341 5.20 21.88 3.09
C HIS A 341 6.13 22.18 4.28
N ASN A 342 6.75 21.15 4.84
CA ASN A 342 7.48 21.24 6.11
C ASN A 342 8.98 21.38 5.96
N ASP A 343 9.47 21.65 4.74
CA ASP A 343 10.88 21.90 4.46
C ASP A 343 10.99 23.21 3.68
N SER A 344 11.16 24.34 4.37
CA SER A 344 11.36 25.58 3.65
C SER A 344 12.79 25.60 3.15
N SER A 345 12.95 25.53 1.83
CA SER A 345 14.19 25.85 1.15
C SER A 345 14.78 27.14 1.74
N ILE A 346 16.06 27.06 2.15
CA ILE A 346 17.00 28.15 2.51
C ILE A 346 17.37 28.26 4.00
N GLY A 347 18.32 27.42 4.45
CA GLY A 347 19.02 27.56 5.73
C GLY A 347 20.00 26.43 5.99
N ASP A 348 21.12 26.68 6.68
CA ASP A 348 21.94 25.61 7.32
C ASP A 348 20.99 24.68 8.10
N PRO A 349 21.27 23.36 8.20
CA PRO A 349 20.26 22.32 8.42
C PRO A 349 19.12 22.80 9.33
N PRO A 350 17.84 22.78 8.89
CA PRO A 350 16.84 23.64 9.52
C PRO A 350 16.55 23.16 10.94
N THR A 351 17.17 23.78 11.94
CA THR A 351 16.93 23.46 13.36
C THR A 351 15.45 23.45 13.74
N ALA A 352 14.64 24.20 12.98
CA ALA A 352 13.19 24.24 13.06
C ALA A 352 12.47 22.92 12.70
N ILE A 353 13.13 21.93 12.10
CA ILE A 353 12.52 20.62 11.77
C ILE A 353 13.22 19.47 12.49
N HIS A 354 14.00 19.79 13.54
CA HIS A 354 14.65 18.81 14.41
C HIS A 354 13.97 18.81 15.78
N GLY A 355 14.03 17.67 16.46
CA GLY A 355 13.51 17.54 17.81
C GLY A 355 12.06 18.05 17.89
N ARG A 356 11.82 19.02 18.78
CA ARG A 356 10.49 19.64 18.95
C ARG A 356 10.07 20.58 17.82
N GLY A 357 11.04 21.09 17.05
CA GLY A 357 10.81 22.12 16.05
C GLY A 357 9.77 21.70 15.02
N LEU A 358 9.81 20.46 14.54
CA LEU A 358 8.84 19.97 13.55
C LEU A 358 7.39 20.05 14.08
N TYR A 359 7.17 19.67 15.34
CA TYR A 359 5.87 19.80 15.98
C TYR A 359 5.44 21.26 16.16
N GLU A 360 6.35 22.12 16.62
CA GLU A 360 6.08 23.55 16.77
C GLU A 360 5.73 24.18 15.43
N HIS A 361 6.47 23.85 14.38
CA HIS A 361 6.21 24.28 13.02
C HIS A 361 4.83 23.83 12.53
N VAL A 362 4.50 22.55 12.64
CA VAL A 362 3.18 22.02 12.22
C VAL A 362 2.05 22.71 12.99
N ARG A 363 2.18 22.84 14.31
CA ARG A 363 1.19 23.51 15.17
C ARG A 363 0.99 24.97 14.76
N ASP A 364 2.09 25.70 14.60
CA ASP A 364 2.06 27.13 14.32
C ASP A 364 1.62 27.41 12.88
N ALA A 365 1.98 26.55 11.93
CA ALA A 365 1.52 26.62 10.56
C ALA A 365 0.02 26.33 10.45
N ALA A 366 -0.49 25.29 11.14
CA ALA A 366 -1.93 25.02 11.19
C ALA A 366 -2.72 26.22 11.72
N ALA A 367 -2.22 26.89 12.76
CA ALA A 367 -2.83 28.10 13.31
C ALA A 367 -2.80 29.30 12.35
N ARG A 368 -1.68 29.51 11.64
CA ARG A 368 -1.50 30.66 10.73
C ARG A 368 -2.18 30.47 9.37
N LEU A 369 -2.09 29.28 8.80
CA LEU A 369 -2.70 28.94 7.51
C LEU A 369 -4.20 28.68 7.64
N GLY A 370 -4.70 28.35 8.84
CA GLY A 370 -6.12 28.24 9.11
C GLY A 370 -6.77 26.92 8.68
N PHE A 371 -5.99 25.85 8.48
CA PHE A 371 -6.48 24.51 8.19
C PHE A 371 -5.81 23.44 9.09
N PRO A 372 -6.50 22.33 9.41
CA PRO A 372 -5.89 21.23 10.12
C PRO A 372 -4.91 20.46 9.21
N VAL A 373 -3.67 20.31 9.66
CA VAL A 373 -2.64 19.57 8.93
C VAL A 373 -2.78 18.07 9.23
N TYR A 374 -3.10 17.28 8.20
CA TYR A 374 -3.17 15.81 8.29
C TYR A 374 -1.95 15.15 7.68
N THR A 375 -1.39 15.73 6.62
CA THR A 375 -0.15 15.26 6.02
C THR A 375 0.80 16.42 5.83
N CYS A 376 2.08 16.08 5.76
CA CYS A 376 3.12 17.01 5.38
C CYS A 376 3.90 16.42 4.20
N GLY A 377 4.68 17.25 3.54
CA GLY A 377 5.74 16.79 2.66
C GLY A 377 6.99 17.64 2.78
N ARG A 378 8.09 17.04 2.35
CA ARG A 378 9.45 17.56 2.44
C ARG A 378 10.09 17.65 1.06
N HIS A 379 10.95 18.64 0.88
CA HIS A 379 11.73 18.88 -0.32
C HIS A 379 13.15 18.25 -0.21
N ALA A 380 13.90 18.19 -1.31
CA ALA A 380 15.13 17.40 -1.39
C ALA A 380 16.28 17.88 -0.48
N GLY A 381 17.07 16.94 0.07
CA GLY A 381 18.42 17.14 0.63
C GLY A 381 18.52 17.68 2.07
N GLY A 382 17.47 18.28 2.61
CA GLY A 382 17.40 18.84 3.97
C GLY A 382 17.23 17.80 5.09
N HIS A 383 17.97 16.69 5.06
CA HIS A 383 17.84 15.63 6.07
C HIS A 383 18.97 15.69 7.11
N MET A 384 18.60 15.53 8.39
CA MET A 384 19.48 14.95 9.40
C MET A 384 18.90 13.63 9.84
N HIS A 385 19.68 12.58 9.68
CA HIS A 385 19.22 11.25 10.00
C HIS A 385 20.17 10.65 11.04
N PRO A 386 19.67 10.25 12.23
CA PRO A 386 18.25 10.00 12.62
C PRO A 386 17.37 11.14 13.10
N GLU A 387 17.88 12.36 13.28
CA GLU A 387 17.17 13.44 13.98
C GLU A 387 15.79 13.77 13.38
N THR A 388 15.60 13.51 12.08
CA THR A 388 14.31 13.59 11.40
C THR A 388 13.30 12.56 11.93
N LEU A 389 13.72 11.31 12.17
CA LEU A 389 12.83 10.28 12.74
C LEU A 389 12.44 10.62 14.18
N ASP A 390 13.37 11.18 14.96
CA ASP A 390 13.10 11.68 16.31
C ASP A 390 12.08 12.83 16.30
N ALA A 391 12.24 13.80 15.39
CA ALA A 391 11.30 14.89 15.21
C ALA A 391 9.90 14.39 14.79
N MET A 392 9.85 13.39 13.91
CA MET A 392 8.60 12.73 13.51
C MET A 392 7.95 11.98 14.69
N ASP A 393 8.72 11.26 15.50
CA ASP A 393 8.18 10.59 16.70
C ASP A 393 7.57 11.60 17.67
N TYR A 394 8.27 12.71 17.92
CA TYR A 394 7.75 13.77 18.76
C TYR A 394 6.46 14.39 18.18
N LEU A 395 6.44 14.67 16.87
CA LEU A 395 5.24 15.14 16.18
C LEU A 395 4.07 14.17 16.37
N TYR A 396 4.26 12.89 16.08
CA TYR A 396 3.18 11.90 16.14
C TYR A 396 2.67 11.62 17.55
N ALA A 397 3.52 11.80 18.57
CA ALA A 397 3.16 11.69 19.97
C ALA A 397 2.34 12.88 20.49
N HIS A 398 2.50 14.08 19.89
CA HIS A 398 1.85 15.31 20.35
C HIS A 398 0.72 15.80 19.44
N ASP A 399 0.64 15.33 18.20
CA ASP A 399 -0.49 15.58 17.29
C ASP A 399 -0.97 14.28 16.64
N ALA A 400 -2.10 13.77 17.13
CA ALA A 400 -2.71 12.54 16.62
C ALA A 400 -3.32 12.69 15.22
N ARG A 401 -3.53 13.93 14.74
CA ARG A 401 -4.15 14.19 13.44
C ARG A 401 -3.20 13.93 12.28
N VAL A 402 -1.89 14.12 12.48
CA VAL A 402 -0.90 13.93 11.42
C VAL A 402 -0.77 12.44 11.13
N LEU A 403 -0.99 12.04 9.88
CA LEU A 403 -0.99 10.65 9.42
C LEU A 403 0.35 10.26 8.81
N GLY A 404 1.08 11.19 8.19
CA GLY A 404 2.35 10.89 7.53
C GLY A 404 3.01 12.11 6.89
N THR A 405 4.29 11.99 6.54
CA THR A 405 5.14 13.12 6.10
C THR A 405 5.83 12.93 4.74
N CYS A 406 5.68 11.78 4.07
CA CYS A 406 6.22 11.50 2.72
C CYS A 406 7.66 12.02 2.52
N THR A 407 8.53 11.67 3.46
CA THR A 407 9.83 12.32 3.69
C THR A 407 10.92 11.79 2.77
N PHE A 408 10.82 10.54 2.31
CA PHE A 408 11.86 9.94 1.47
C PHE A 408 11.63 10.28 -0.01
N CYS A 409 12.67 10.74 -0.70
CA CYS A 409 12.57 11.28 -2.06
C CYS A 409 13.57 10.62 -3.02
N TYR A 410 13.25 10.65 -4.32
CA TYR A 410 14.04 9.93 -5.34
C TYR A 410 15.43 10.51 -5.58
N TYR A 411 15.73 11.77 -5.25
CA TYR A 411 16.87 12.51 -5.83
C TYR A 411 18.23 12.38 -5.11
N HIS A 412 18.25 12.10 -3.80
CA HIS A 412 19.47 12.10 -3.00
C HIS A 412 19.54 10.85 -2.12
N MET A 413 20.65 10.11 -2.20
CA MET A 413 20.93 9.07 -1.22
C MET A 413 21.35 9.72 0.10
N ILE A 414 20.62 9.40 1.16
CA ILE A 414 21.00 9.76 2.52
C ILE A 414 21.43 8.50 3.27
N GLU A 415 22.41 8.64 4.16
CA GLU A 415 22.83 7.52 5.00
C GLU A 415 22.97 7.98 6.45
N TYR A 416 22.39 7.17 7.32
CA TYR A 416 22.42 7.32 8.77
C TYR A 416 23.80 7.71 9.32
N GLY A 417 23.88 8.86 10.00
CA GLY A 417 25.11 9.30 10.67
C GLY A 417 26.29 9.66 9.74
N VAL A 418 26.15 9.58 8.41
CA VAL A 418 27.23 9.88 7.47
C VAL A 418 27.16 11.33 7.06
N ARG A 419 28.09 12.18 7.50
CA ARG A 419 28.18 13.56 7.00
C ARG A 419 29.16 13.63 5.85
N ASN A 420 28.72 14.10 4.68
CA ASN A 420 29.62 14.41 3.58
C ASN A 420 29.82 15.94 3.47
N PRO A 421 30.86 16.51 4.10
CA PRO A 421 31.08 17.96 4.09
C PRO A 421 31.49 18.52 2.72
N ALA A 422 31.83 17.65 1.75
CA ALA A 422 32.22 18.06 0.40
C ALA A 422 31.03 18.26 -0.56
N VAL A 423 29.84 17.88 -0.12
CA VAL A 423 28.61 18.01 -0.90
C VAL A 423 27.99 19.38 -0.62
N MET A 424 27.76 20.16 -1.68
CA MET A 424 27.19 21.50 -1.60
C MET A 424 25.90 21.58 -2.41
N VAL A 425 24.93 22.36 -1.95
CA VAL A 425 23.74 22.70 -2.73
C VAL A 425 24.16 23.49 -3.99
N GLY A 426 23.59 23.15 -5.14
CA GLY A 426 23.71 23.93 -6.39
C GLY A 426 22.56 24.94 -6.57
N GLY A 427 22.65 25.86 -7.55
CA GLY A 427 21.58 26.82 -7.87
C GLY A 427 21.63 28.14 -7.08
N LEU A 428 20.52 28.90 -7.09
CA LEU A 428 20.37 30.23 -6.46
C LEU A 428 20.65 30.26 -4.94
N ILE A 429 20.64 29.08 -4.30
CA ILE A 429 20.89 28.85 -2.87
C ILE A 429 22.25 28.19 -2.62
N GLY A 430 23.13 28.20 -3.62
CA GLY A 430 24.37 27.46 -3.62
C GLY A 430 25.41 27.88 -2.59
N GLY A 431 26.37 27.00 -2.31
CA GLY A 431 27.47 27.26 -1.37
C GLY A 431 27.18 26.88 0.09
N LYS A 432 26.11 26.12 0.36
CA LYS A 432 25.84 25.52 1.68
C LYS A 432 26.14 24.02 1.69
N PRO A 433 26.78 23.47 2.74
CA PRO A 433 27.03 22.04 2.85
C PRO A 433 25.71 21.28 3.06
N LEU A 434 25.45 20.22 2.28
CA LEU A 434 24.39 19.27 2.64
C LEU A 434 24.97 18.27 3.62
N THR A 435 24.43 18.27 4.83
CA THR A 435 24.70 17.21 5.78
C THR A 435 23.89 15.97 5.40
N TYR A 436 24.48 14.78 5.47
CA TYR A 436 23.81 13.48 5.30
C TYR A 436 23.46 13.01 3.89
N VAL A 437 23.70 13.81 2.85
CA VAL A 437 23.64 13.36 1.46
C VAL A 437 24.96 12.70 1.08
N THR A 438 24.93 11.40 0.79
CA THR A 438 26.13 10.62 0.41
C THR A 438 26.42 10.64 -1.09
N ASP A 439 25.44 11.02 -1.91
CA ASP A 439 25.60 11.20 -3.36
C ASP A 439 24.74 12.36 -3.89
N VAL A 440 25.37 13.28 -4.63
CA VAL A 440 24.79 14.49 -5.22
C VAL A 440 24.44 14.35 -6.69
N ARG A 441 24.88 13.27 -7.35
CA ARG A 441 24.38 12.98 -8.69
C ARG A 441 22.85 12.91 -8.55
N ARG A 442 22.10 13.38 -9.57
CA ARG A 442 20.69 13.02 -9.70
C ARG A 442 20.67 11.50 -9.75
N THR A 443 20.47 10.91 -8.58
CA THR A 443 20.59 9.50 -8.31
C THR A 443 19.17 9.04 -8.09
N ILE A 444 18.86 7.86 -8.59
CA ILE A 444 17.68 7.08 -8.23
C ILE A 444 17.92 6.54 -6.81
N ALA A 445 17.58 7.31 -5.78
CA ALA A 445 17.73 6.90 -4.38
C ALA A 445 16.45 6.23 -3.86
N THR A 446 15.86 5.31 -4.62
CA THR A 446 14.69 4.56 -4.15
C THR A 446 15.12 3.32 -3.40
N SER A 447 14.36 2.99 -2.37
CA SER A 447 14.24 1.63 -1.86
C SER A 447 13.81 0.62 -2.94
N GLY A 448 13.47 1.06 -4.17
CA GLY A 448 12.87 0.21 -5.20
C GLY A 448 11.55 -0.43 -4.74
N ILE A 449 10.95 0.08 -3.65
CA ILE A 449 9.73 -0.41 -3.02
C ILE A 449 8.73 0.73 -3.04
N TRP A 450 7.74 0.63 -3.93
CA TRP A 450 6.67 1.61 -4.10
C TRP A 450 5.51 1.27 -3.16
N PHE A 451 5.73 1.41 -1.85
CA PHE A 451 4.73 1.10 -0.82
C PHE A 451 4.95 1.87 0.49
N PRO A 452 3.89 2.35 1.18
CA PRO A 452 4.02 3.00 2.46
C PRO A 452 4.53 2.07 3.55
N PHE A 453 5.27 2.61 4.51
CA PHE A 453 5.79 1.89 5.66
C PHE A 453 5.77 2.76 6.92
N HIS A 454 5.83 2.11 8.08
CA HIS A 454 6.10 2.79 9.35
C HIS A 454 7.61 2.85 9.58
N PRO A 455 8.21 4.05 9.67
CA PRO A 455 9.58 4.17 10.15
C PRO A 455 9.72 3.60 11.58
N VAL A 456 10.91 3.27 12.02
CA VAL A 456 11.21 2.59 13.27
C VAL A 456 12.25 3.37 14.06
N ILE A 457 11.91 3.68 15.31
CA ILE A 457 12.88 4.16 16.29
C ILE A 457 13.70 2.97 16.76
N THR A 458 15.02 3.08 16.65
CA THR A 458 15.97 2.03 17.03
C THR A 458 17.14 2.62 17.82
N THR A 459 17.08 2.43 19.13
CA THR A 459 18.08 2.86 20.11
C THR A 459 18.56 1.68 20.94
N ASP A 460 19.60 1.89 21.73
CA ASP A 460 20.03 0.94 22.74
C ASP A 460 18.93 0.59 23.76
N GLU A 461 17.99 1.51 23.99
CA GLU A 461 16.90 1.36 24.97
C GLU A 461 15.52 1.05 24.36
N GLU A 462 15.28 1.36 23.09
CA GLU A 462 13.96 1.26 22.45
C GLU A 462 14.04 0.71 21.04
N TRP A 463 13.05 -0.12 20.67
CA TRP A 463 12.74 -0.46 19.29
C TRP A 463 11.23 -0.36 19.10
N ARG A 464 10.76 0.47 18.17
CA ARG A 464 9.32 0.68 17.97
C ARG A 464 9.00 1.32 16.62
N PRO A 465 8.01 0.81 15.86
CA PRO A 465 7.45 1.52 14.72
C PRO A 465 6.78 2.84 15.13
N LEU A 466 6.98 3.88 14.33
CA LEU A 466 6.25 5.14 14.45
C LEU A 466 4.77 4.94 14.15
N ARG A 467 3.93 5.80 14.73
CA ARG A 467 2.48 5.80 14.45
C ARG A 467 2.17 6.26 13.02
N GLY A 468 2.88 7.25 12.53
CA GLY A 468 2.66 7.80 11.20
C GLY A 468 3.32 7.00 10.09
N TRP A 469 2.87 7.25 8.87
CA TRP A 469 3.30 6.61 7.64
C TRP A 469 4.36 7.44 6.91
N ASP A 470 5.19 6.74 6.15
CA ASP A 470 6.13 7.34 5.21
C ASP A 470 6.22 6.52 3.92
N ARG A 471 6.81 7.11 2.87
CA ARG A 471 6.99 6.50 1.54
C ARG A 471 7.98 7.27 0.69
N THR A 472 8.42 6.64 -0.41
CA THR A 472 9.21 7.27 -1.47
C THR A 472 8.33 7.96 -2.52
N HIS A 473 8.83 9.02 -3.17
CA HIS A 473 8.16 9.72 -4.28
C HIS A 473 9.15 10.24 -5.35
N GLU A 474 8.64 10.51 -6.55
CA GLU A 474 9.37 11.06 -7.72
C GLU A 474 8.91 12.49 -8.06
N PHE A 475 9.79 13.35 -8.60
CA PHE A 475 9.47 14.74 -8.96
C PHE A 475 9.43 14.95 -10.47
N ASP A 476 8.41 15.69 -10.92
CA ASP A 476 8.22 16.15 -12.30
C ASP A 476 8.51 15.08 -13.35
N ALA A 477 8.07 13.85 -13.05
CA ALA A 477 8.36 12.68 -13.86
C ALA A 477 7.84 12.88 -15.29
N ALA A 478 8.76 12.80 -16.26
CA ALA A 478 8.42 12.79 -17.68
C ALA A 478 7.76 11.46 -18.09
N TYR A 479 7.23 11.40 -19.31
CA TYR A 479 6.47 10.25 -19.82
C TYR A 479 7.21 8.92 -19.64
N GLU A 480 8.49 8.87 -20.00
CA GLU A 480 9.30 7.65 -19.99
C GLU A 480 9.50 7.11 -18.57
N LEU A 481 9.66 8.01 -17.60
CA LEU A 481 9.82 7.62 -16.19
C LEU A 481 8.49 7.15 -15.60
N VAL A 482 7.38 7.82 -15.92
CA VAL A 482 6.03 7.38 -15.55
C VAL A 482 5.75 5.98 -16.10
N GLU A 483 6.05 5.74 -17.38
CA GLU A 483 5.92 4.42 -18.00
C GLU A 483 6.81 3.38 -17.34
N THR A 484 8.06 3.73 -17.02
CA THR A 484 9.00 2.81 -16.37
C THR A 484 8.53 2.45 -14.96
N ILE A 485 7.94 3.39 -14.22
CA ILE A 485 7.43 3.17 -12.86
C ILE A 485 6.16 2.32 -12.89
N PHE A 486 5.15 2.65 -13.70
CA PHE A 486 3.94 1.81 -13.79
C PHE A 486 4.17 0.47 -14.50
N GLY A 487 5.10 0.46 -15.44
CA GLY A 487 5.49 -0.69 -16.26
C GLY A 487 6.58 -1.57 -15.64
N GLY A 488 6.96 -1.34 -14.38
CA GLY A 488 8.03 -2.09 -13.72
C GLY A 488 7.88 -3.60 -13.79
N HIS A 489 8.88 -4.29 -14.34
CA HIS A 489 8.92 -5.75 -14.48
C HIS A 489 10.15 -6.32 -13.78
N SER A 490 9.98 -7.30 -12.91
CA SER A 490 11.10 -7.97 -12.24
C SER A 490 11.75 -9.06 -13.12
N ALA A 491 11.03 -9.61 -14.11
CA ALA A 491 11.55 -10.62 -15.01
C ALA A 491 12.22 -9.98 -16.23
N ARG A 492 13.23 -10.67 -16.76
CA ARG A 492 13.98 -10.28 -17.96
C ARG A 492 13.22 -10.53 -19.26
N VAL A 493 12.19 -11.37 -19.20
CA VAL A 493 11.40 -11.80 -20.37
C VAL A 493 9.92 -11.51 -20.14
N PRO A 494 9.17 -11.12 -21.18
CA PRO A 494 7.75 -10.86 -21.06
C PRO A 494 6.94 -12.15 -20.85
N GLY A 495 5.73 -12.01 -20.31
CA GLY A 495 4.76 -13.11 -20.19
C GLY A 495 4.91 -13.98 -18.93
N VAL A 496 5.81 -13.63 -18.03
CA VAL A 496 5.96 -14.27 -16.70
C VAL A 496 5.32 -13.37 -15.65
N GLU A 497 4.59 -13.96 -14.68
CA GLU A 497 4.12 -13.21 -13.52
C GLU A 497 5.34 -12.80 -12.67
N ASP A 498 5.59 -11.49 -12.61
CA ASP A 498 6.82 -10.93 -12.06
C ASP A 498 6.60 -9.66 -11.25
N ARG A 499 5.36 -9.38 -10.85
CA ARG A 499 5.00 -8.17 -10.10
C ARG A 499 4.32 -8.51 -8.80
N LEU A 500 4.52 -7.66 -7.81
CA LEU A 500 3.70 -7.62 -6.63
C LEU A 500 2.47 -6.74 -6.90
N GLU A 501 1.28 -7.32 -6.70
CA GLU A 501 0.01 -6.59 -6.67
C GLU A 501 0.04 -5.49 -5.59
N ASN A 502 -0.78 -4.44 -5.68
CA ASN A 502 -0.95 -3.43 -4.62
C ASN A 502 0.17 -2.38 -4.54
N GLY A 503 0.78 -2.01 -5.66
CA GLY A 503 1.78 -0.94 -5.71
C GLY A 503 1.18 0.42 -5.37
N VAL A 504 1.96 1.31 -4.75
CA VAL A 504 1.59 2.68 -4.41
C VAL A 504 2.62 3.62 -5.02
N TYR A 505 2.21 4.30 -6.09
CA TYR A 505 3.07 5.18 -6.87
C TYR A 505 2.79 6.63 -6.49
N SER A 506 3.82 7.34 -6.07
CA SER A 506 3.72 8.73 -5.64
C SER A 506 4.50 9.63 -6.58
N PHE A 507 3.80 10.57 -7.22
CA PHE A 507 4.42 11.60 -8.04
C PHE A 507 4.18 12.97 -7.43
N GLN A 508 5.23 13.76 -7.45
CA GLN A 508 5.22 15.16 -7.13
C GLN A 508 5.37 15.98 -8.41
N TYR A 509 4.52 16.98 -8.59
CA TYR A 509 4.70 17.96 -9.67
C TYR A 509 4.64 19.37 -9.12
N HIS A 510 5.55 20.23 -9.57
CA HIS A 510 5.54 21.64 -9.17
C HIS A 510 4.58 22.42 -10.08
N PRO A 511 3.55 23.11 -9.52
CA PRO A 511 2.61 23.89 -10.31
C PRO A 511 3.30 24.99 -11.14
N GLU A 512 4.45 25.49 -10.71
CA GLU A 512 5.24 26.47 -11.46
C GLU A 512 5.68 25.97 -12.85
N LEU A 513 5.87 24.65 -12.99
CA LEU A 513 6.32 24.02 -14.23
C LEU A 513 5.16 23.65 -15.15
N ALA A 514 3.91 23.83 -14.70
CA ALA A 514 2.71 23.38 -15.41
C ALA A 514 2.67 23.89 -16.87
N ARG A 515 3.09 25.14 -17.07
CA ARG A 515 3.15 25.81 -18.38
C ARG A 515 4.54 26.37 -18.71
N ASP A 516 5.57 25.98 -17.96
CA ASP A 516 6.92 26.51 -18.14
C ASP A 516 7.47 26.07 -19.51
N PRO A 517 7.85 27.00 -20.39
CA PRO A 517 8.35 26.68 -21.73
C PRO A 517 9.75 26.04 -21.72
N SER A 518 10.46 26.05 -20.60
CA SER A 518 11.75 25.35 -20.44
C SER A 518 11.59 23.84 -20.25
N VAL A 519 10.38 23.36 -19.96
CA VAL A 519 10.06 21.95 -19.74
C VAL A 519 9.24 21.41 -20.92
N ASN A 520 9.42 20.11 -21.21
CA ASN A 520 8.61 19.37 -22.19
C ASN A 520 8.54 20.05 -23.58
N GLU A 521 9.70 20.49 -24.08
CA GLU A 521 9.82 21.12 -25.40
C GLU A 521 8.89 22.34 -25.59
N GLY A 522 8.63 23.10 -24.52
CA GLY A 522 7.77 24.28 -24.57
C GLY A 522 6.34 24.05 -24.09
N ARG A 523 5.97 22.83 -23.70
CA ARG A 523 4.59 22.49 -23.31
C ARG A 523 4.32 22.54 -21.79
N GLY A 524 5.37 22.59 -20.97
CA GLY A 524 5.24 22.47 -19.52
C GLY A 524 4.86 21.05 -19.06
N SER A 525 4.75 20.85 -17.74
CA SER A 525 4.55 19.54 -17.12
C SER A 525 3.08 19.13 -16.95
N LEU A 526 2.09 19.94 -17.36
CA LEU A 526 0.68 19.56 -17.34
C LEU A 526 0.40 18.30 -18.17
N ASP A 527 1.05 18.17 -19.32
CA ASP A 527 0.86 16.99 -20.16
C ASP A 527 1.42 15.72 -19.50
N TYR A 528 2.49 15.83 -18.70
CA TYR A 528 3.03 14.72 -17.91
C TYR A 528 2.01 14.27 -16.85
N LEU A 529 1.41 15.22 -16.11
CA LEU A 529 0.37 14.95 -15.12
C LEU A 529 -0.84 14.23 -15.75
N ARG A 530 -1.34 14.78 -16.87
CA ARG A 530 -2.46 14.19 -17.62
C ARG A 530 -2.14 12.78 -18.11
N TYR A 531 -0.92 12.57 -18.59
CA TYR A 531 -0.46 11.26 -19.03
C TYR A 531 -0.48 10.24 -17.88
N ALA A 532 0.09 10.61 -16.72
CA ALA A 532 0.09 9.76 -15.54
C ALA A 532 -1.32 9.40 -15.07
N ILE A 533 -2.26 10.37 -15.04
CA ILE A 533 -3.67 10.13 -14.71
C ILE A 533 -4.30 9.12 -15.68
N ASN A 534 -4.17 9.36 -16.98
CA ASN A 534 -4.76 8.49 -18.00
C ASN A 534 -4.21 7.06 -17.92
N LEU A 535 -2.90 6.91 -17.67
CA LEU A 535 -2.29 5.59 -17.55
C LEU A 535 -2.75 4.88 -16.28
N ALA A 536 -2.89 5.60 -15.16
CA ALA A 536 -3.40 5.06 -13.91
C ALA A 536 -4.85 4.57 -14.02
N GLU A 537 -5.72 5.32 -14.70
CA GLU A 537 -7.10 4.90 -14.96
C GLU A 537 -7.16 3.64 -15.81
N ARG A 538 -6.37 3.58 -16.90
CA ARG A 538 -6.26 2.39 -17.75
C ARG A 538 -5.71 1.18 -16.99
N GLY A 539 -4.79 1.43 -16.06
CA GLY A 539 -4.21 0.44 -15.16
C GLY A 539 -5.07 0.11 -13.93
N ASN A 540 -6.30 0.66 -13.83
CA ASN A 540 -7.21 0.45 -12.70
C ASN A 540 -6.58 0.79 -11.32
N LEU A 541 -5.79 1.86 -11.27
CA LEU A 541 -5.25 2.38 -10.01
C LEU A 541 -6.29 3.28 -9.33
N TRP A 542 -6.35 3.21 -8.01
CA TRP A 542 -7.07 4.19 -7.21
C TRP A 542 -6.26 5.50 -7.17
N ILE A 543 -6.85 6.62 -7.57
CA ILE A 543 -6.20 7.93 -7.43
C ILE A 543 -6.64 8.52 -6.08
N ALA A 544 -5.69 8.88 -5.22
CA ALA A 544 -5.95 9.27 -3.84
C ALA A 544 -5.10 10.46 -3.39
N THR A 545 -5.65 11.27 -2.47
CA THR A 545 -4.86 12.21 -1.66
C THR A 545 -3.90 11.43 -0.74
N GLN A 546 -2.87 12.09 -0.21
CA GLN A 546 -1.98 11.50 0.79
C GLN A 546 -2.74 11.09 2.05
N ARG A 547 -3.65 11.95 2.53
CA ARG A 547 -4.53 11.63 3.66
C ARG A 547 -5.38 10.40 3.40
N ASP A 548 -6.04 10.32 2.25
CA ASP A 548 -6.89 9.16 1.93
C ASP A 548 -6.10 7.87 1.91
N LEU A 549 -4.90 7.88 1.31
CA LEU A 549 -4.03 6.71 1.31
C LEU A 549 -3.62 6.30 2.72
N TYR A 550 -3.06 7.22 3.51
CA TYR A 550 -2.55 6.88 4.85
C TYR A 550 -3.67 6.49 5.79
N GLN A 551 -4.83 7.14 5.69
CA GLN A 551 -6.02 6.74 6.42
C GLN A 551 -6.47 5.34 6.01
N ARG A 552 -6.49 5.04 4.70
CA ARG A 552 -6.85 3.71 4.20
C ARG A 552 -5.90 2.62 4.67
N MET A 553 -4.61 2.91 4.71
CA MET A 553 -3.58 2.01 5.23
C MET A 553 -3.77 1.76 6.73
N ALA A 554 -4.02 2.82 7.52
CA ALA A 554 -4.33 2.70 8.94
C ALA A 554 -5.60 1.88 9.18
N ASP A 555 -6.67 2.15 8.44
CA ASP A 555 -7.92 1.37 8.49
C ASP A 555 -7.66 -0.11 8.20
N TYR A 556 -6.88 -0.40 7.15
CA TYR A 556 -6.52 -1.76 6.79
C TYR A 556 -5.75 -2.43 7.91
N GLU A 557 -4.74 -1.77 8.50
CA GLU A 557 -3.95 -2.33 9.59
C GLU A 557 -4.78 -2.58 10.85
N GLU A 558 -5.67 -1.67 11.22
CA GLU A 558 -6.44 -1.72 12.47
C GLU A 558 -7.55 -2.79 12.47
N LEU A 559 -8.08 -3.16 11.29
CA LEU A 559 -9.08 -4.22 11.19
C LEU A 559 -8.50 -5.61 11.55
N VAL A 560 -9.31 -6.42 12.22
CA VAL A 560 -9.03 -7.85 12.42
C VAL A 560 -9.73 -8.63 11.32
N PHE A 561 -8.99 -9.53 10.66
CA PHE A 561 -9.48 -10.35 9.56
C PHE A 561 -9.17 -11.81 9.86
N THR A 562 -10.21 -12.65 9.88
CA THR A 562 -10.04 -14.09 10.06
C THR A 562 -10.80 -14.84 8.98
N ALA A 563 -10.15 -15.82 8.36
CA ALA A 563 -10.76 -16.68 7.35
C ALA A 563 -10.85 -18.12 7.89
N ARG A 564 -12.05 -18.71 7.79
CA ARG A 564 -12.33 -20.09 8.21
C ARG A 564 -12.89 -20.89 7.04
N ASP A 565 -12.85 -22.21 7.18
CA ASP A 565 -13.34 -23.15 6.16
C ASP A 565 -12.75 -22.84 4.79
N GLU A 566 -11.43 -22.59 4.79
CA GLU A 566 -10.65 -22.23 3.61
C GLU A 566 -11.18 -20.97 2.89
N GLY A 567 -11.65 -19.99 3.67
CA GLY A 567 -12.15 -18.71 3.17
C GLY A 567 -13.64 -18.67 2.86
N ARG A 568 -14.38 -19.77 3.06
CA ARG A 568 -15.85 -19.78 2.89
C ARG A 568 -16.58 -18.97 3.96
N THR A 569 -15.97 -18.81 5.13
CA THR A 569 -16.47 -17.91 6.17
C THR A 569 -15.39 -16.90 6.52
N VAL A 570 -15.71 -15.61 6.41
CA VAL A 570 -14.79 -14.52 6.72
C VAL A 570 -15.42 -13.64 7.79
N THR A 571 -14.67 -13.33 8.84
CA THR A 571 -15.06 -12.33 9.84
C THR A 571 -14.11 -11.13 9.75
N VAL A 572 -14.69 -9.93 9.69
CA VAL A 572 -13.97 -8.65 9.77
C VAL A 572 -14.48 -7.89 10.98
N THR A 573 -13.57 -7.49 11.86
CA THR A 573 -13.89 -6.77 13.09
C THR A 573 -13.15 -5.44 13.13
N ASN A 574 -13.86 -4.39 13.56
CA ASN A 574 -13.30 -3.09 13.87
C ASN A 574 -13.10 -2.97 15.38
N PRO A 575 -11.88 -3.17 15.91
CA PRO A 575 -11.60 -3.05 17.35
C PRO A 575 -11.38 -1.60 17.80
N THR A 576 -11.41 -0.63 16.88
CA THR A 576 -11.09 0.77 17.17
C THR A 576 -12.27 1.52 17.78
N ASP A 577 -12.01 2.75 18.22
CA ASP A 577 -13.00 3.70 18.72
C ASP A 577 -13.62 4.59 17.64
N ARG A 578 -13.25 4.39 16.36
CA ARG A 578 -13.73 5.16 15.22
C ARG A 578 -14.41 4.28 14.17
N ARG A 579 -15.22 4.90 13.32
CA ARG A 579 -15.80 4.23 12.15
C ARG A 579 -14.70 3.97 11.11
N ILE A 580 -14.73 2.79 10.48
CA ILE A 580 -13.89 2.46 9.33
C ILE A 580 -14.77 2.37 8.08
N ASP A 581 -14.43 3.19 7.08
CA ASP A 581 -15.25 3.43 5.89
C ASP A 581 -14.95 2.42 4.78
N GLY A 582 -15.65 1.29 4.83
CA GLY A 582 -15.83 0.30 3.76
C GLY A 582 -14.55 -0.30 3.18
N MET A 583 -14.33 -1.60 3.37
CA MET A 583 -13.21 -2.34 2.79
C MET A 583 -13.68 -3.30 1.69
N VAL A 584 -12.77 -4.07 1.11
CA VAL A 584 -13.12 -5.11 0.14
C VAL A 584 -12.41 -6.40 0.51
N ILE A 585 -13.14 -7.51 0.41
CA ILE A 585 -12.57 -8.85 0.45
C ILE A 585 -12.41 -9.34 -0.98
N GLU A 586 -11.20 -9.76 -1.33
CA GLU A 586 -10.94 -10.57 -2.52
C GLU A 586 -11.14 -12.03 -2.17
N GLN A 587 -11.98 -12.71 -2.94
CA GLN A 587 -12.23 -14.14 -2.90
C GLN A 587 -11.94 -14.72 -4.28
N ARG A 588 -10.82 -15.44 -4.39
CA ARG A 588 -10.39 -16.11 -5.64
C ARG A 588 -11.05 -17.45 -5.84
N ARG A 589 -11.55 -18.07 -4.77
CA ARG A 589 -12.32 -19.30 -4.88
C ARG A 589 -13.68 -18.96 -5.51
N PRO A 590 -14.18 -19.75 -6.46
CA PRO A 590 -15.49 -19.53 -7.03
C PRO A 590 -16.58 -19.52 -5.93
N PHE A 591 -17.51 -18.57 -6.04
CA PHE A 591 -18.72 -18.49 -5.23
C PHE A 591 -19.86 -17.96 -6.09
N GLY A 592 -21.10 -18.34 -5.76
CA GLY A 592 -22.29 -17.82 -6.40
C GLY A 592 -22.89 -16.64 -5.63
N THR A 593 -23.04 -16.79 -4.30
CA THR A 593 -23.62 -15.76 -3.41
C THR A 593 -22.75 -15.52 -2.18
N VAL A 594 -22.95 -14.36 -1.55
CA VAL A 594 -22.28 -13.96 -0.30
C VAL A 594 -23.31 -13.35 0.66
N TRP A 595 -23.28 -13.78 1.92
CA TRP A 595 -24.33 -13.48 2.90
C TRP A 595 -23.78 -12.93 4.20
N ASP A 596 -24.46 -11.94 4.77
CA ASP A 596 -24.30 -11.46 6.15
C ASP A 596 -25.59 -11.74 6.93
N GLY A 597 -25.57 -12.84 7.69
CA GLY A 597 -26.77 -13.40 8.31
C GLY A 597 -27.84 -13.73 7.27
N GLU A 598 -28.95 -13.00 7.34
CA GLU A 598 -30.13 -13.18 6.46
C GLU A 598 -30.10 -12.28 5.21
N HIS A 599 -29.10 -11.41 5.07
CA HIS A 599 -29.01 -10.47 3.95
C HIS A 599 -27.96 -10.93 2.94
N GLU A 600 -28.31 -10.88 1.66
CA GLU A 600 -27.40 -11.16 0.55
C GLU A 600 -26.64 -9.89 0.19
N LEU A 601 -25.31 -9.95 0.07
CA LEU A 601 -24.51 -8.84 -0.44
C LEU A 601 -24.52 -8.87 -1.97
N VAL A 602 -24.90 -7.75 -2.59
CA VAL A 602 -25.20 -7.67 -4.02
C VAL A 602 -24.24 -6.76 -4.81
N HIS A 603 -23.18 -6.25 -4.17
CA HIS A 603 -22.08 -5.58 -4.84
C HIS A 603 -20.86 -6.51 -4.89
N VAL A 604 -20.72 -7.21 -6.02
CA VAL A 604 -19.61 -8.11 -6.32
C VAL A 604 -18.91 -7.61 -7.59
N VAL A 605 -17.65 -7.21 -7.45
CA VAL A 605 -16.86 -6.64 -8.55
C VAL A 605 -15.98 -7.73 -9.15
N ARG A 606 -15.98 -7.84 -10.49
CA ARG A 606 -15.22 -8.85 -11.25
C ARG A 606 -15.42 -10.30 -10.79
N GLY A 607 -16.55 -10.61 -10.13
CA GLY A 607 -16.85 -11.94 -9.60
C GLY A 607 -15.95 -12.40 -8.45
N ALA A 608 -15.12 -11.52 -7.89
CA ALA A 608 -14.11 -11.89 -6.88
C ALA A 608 -14.06 -10.92 -5.69
N PHE A 609 -14.48 -9.66 -5.87
CA PHE A 609 -14.33 -8.62 -4.86
C PHE A 609 -15.67 -8.29 -4.23
N VAL A 610 -15.78 -8.46 -2.90
CA VAL A 610 -17.00 -8.19 -2.13
C VAL A 610 -16.77 -7.01 -1.21
N THR A 611 -17.66 -6.02 -1.25
CA THR A 611 -17.59 -4.87 -0.34
C THR A 611 -17.93 -5.27 1.08
N VAL A 612 -17.05 -4.90 2.01
CA VAL A 612 -17.30 -4.91 3.46
C VAL A 612 -18.01 -3.61 3.80
N PRO A 613 -19.18 -3.65 4.47
CA PRO A 613 -19.90 -2.45 4.89
C PRO A 613 -19.04 -1.56 5.80
N PRO A 614 -19.37 -0.27 5.96
CA PRO A 614 -18.74 0.55 6.99
C PRO A 614 -18.96 -0.06 8.37
N LEU A 615 -17.90 -0.19 9.16
CA LEU A 615 -17.95 -0.80 10.49
C LEU A 615 -17.87 0.28 11.56
N PRO A 616 -18.91 0.45 12.40
CA PRO A 616 -18.83 1.25 13.62
C PRO A 616 -17.76 0.74 14.60
N PRO A 617 -17.38 1.54 15.60
CA PRO A 617 -16.51 1.10 16.70
C PRO A 617 -17.00 -0.20 17.34
N GLY A 618 -16.11 -1.18 17.52
CA GLY A 618 -16.42 -2.49 18.11
C GLY A 618 -17.28 -3.43 17.25
N ALA A 619 -17.72 -3.01 16.06
CA ALA A 619 -18.58 -3.80 15.20
C ALA A 619 -17.81 -4.92 14.49
N SER A 620 -18.53 -5.99 14.16
CA SER A 620 -18.03 -7.10 13.35
C SER A 620 -19.04 -7.48 12.29
N VAL A 621 -18.55 -7.96 11.15
CA VAL A 621 -19.35 -8.58 10.09
C VAL A 621 -18.81 -9.97 9.81
N THR A 622 -19.71 -10.94 9.60
CA THR A 622 -19.34 -12.31 9.21
C THR A 622 -20.01 -12.64 7.89
N LEU A 623 -19.19 -12.88 6.87
CA LEU A 623 -19.63 -13.18 5.52
C LEU A 623 -19.50 -14.68 5.24
N ALA A 624 -20.57 -15.27 4.72
CA ALA A 624 -20.60 -16.65 4.24
C ALA A 624 -20.67 -16.68 2.71
N PHE A 625 -19.64 -17.23 2.08
CA PHE A 625 -19.56 -17.45 0.63
C PHE A 625 -20.16 -18.83 0.29
N ARG A 626 -21.16 -18.86 -0.59
CA ARG A 626 -21.91 -20.06 -0.97
C ARG A 626 -21.85 -20.32 -2.46
N GLU A 627 -21.95 -21.58 -2.85
CA GLU A 627 -21.93 -22.02 -4.25
C GLU A 627 -23.28 -21.86 -4.96
N GLU A 628 -24.34 -21.54 -4.21
CA GLU A 628 -25.69 -21.31 -4.71
C GLU A 628 -25.71 -20.24 -5.82
N GLU A 629 -26.37 -20.53 -6.94
CA GLU A 629 -26.52 -19.57 -8.04
C GLU A 629 -27.26 -18.32 -7.56
N ALA A 630 -26.71 -17.16 -7.89
CA ALA A 630 -27.31 -15.91 -7.53
C ALA A 630 -28.39 -15.49 -8.52
N ASP A 631 -29.58 -15.17 -8.01
CA ASP A 631 -30.72 -14.70 -8.82
C ASP A 631 -31.04 -13.21 -8.58
N ALA A 632 -30.34 -12.54 -7.66
CA ALA A 632 -30.58 -11.14 -7.33
C ALA A 632 -29.92 -10.15 -8.32
N PRO A 633 -30.47 -8.93 -8.52
CA PRO A 633 -29.80 -7.86 -9.25
C PRO A 633 -28.40 -7.56 -8.69
N ILE A 634 -27.45 -7.20 -9.56
CA ILE A 634 -26.07 -6.85 -9.19
C ILE A 634 -25.89 -5.34 -9.29
N VAL A 635 -25.28 -4.76 -8.25
CA VAL A 635 -24.80 -3.38 -8.31
C VAL A 635 -23.48 -3.40 -9.06
N ARG A 636 -23.36 -2.63 -10.15
CA ARG A 636 -22.08 -2.51 -10.83
C ARG A 636 -21.14 -1.60 -10.05
N GLN A 637 -19.86 -1.93 -10.10
CA GLN A 637 -18.81 -0.99 -9.74
C GLN A 637 -18.96 0.27 -10.61
N PRO A 638 -19.11 1.45 -10.02
CA PRO A 638 -19.16 2.70 -10.76
C PRO A 638 -17.88 2.89 -11.58
N SER A 639 -18.01 3.34 -12.83
CA SER A 639 -16.87 3.70 -13.68
C SER A 639 -16.49 5.18 -13.58
N ASN A 640 -17.09 5.93 -12.66
CA ASN A 640 -16.86 7.35 -12.44
C ASN A 640 -16.18 7.58 -11.08
N LYS A 641 -15.42 8.67 -10.98
CA LYS A 641 -14.65 9.03 -9.77
C LYS A 641 -15.49 9.61 -8.66
N GLY A 642 -16.64 10.18 -9.02
CA GLY A 642 -17.51 10.87 -8.09
C GLY A 642 -18.43 9.95 -7.29
N LEU A 643 -18.42 8.63 -7.46
CA LEU A 643 -19.31 7.71 -6.75
C LEU A 643 -18.59 6.46 -6.28
N THR A 644 -18.76 6.12 -5.00
CA THR A 644 -18.26 4.89 -4.38
C THR A 644 -19.40 4.14 -3.71
N ILE A 645 -19.49 2.83 -3.91
CA ILE A 645 -20.42 1.96 -3.17
C ILE A 645 -19.80 1.63 -1.81
N LEU A 646 -20.49 1.98 -0.73
CA LEU A 646 -20.07 1.68 0.65
C LEU A 646 -20.70 0.39 1.16
N ASP A 647 -21.96 0.13 0.82
CA ASP A 647 -22.68 -1.09 1.19
C ASP A 647 -23.80 -1.35 0.17
N ALA A 648 -24.14 -2.61 -0.05
CA ALA A 648 -25.17 -3.01 -0.98
C ALA A 648 -25.72 -4.39 -0.61
N ARG A 649 -26.98 -4.42 -0.17
CA ARG A 649 -27.61 -5.62 0.38
C ARG A 649 -29.01 -5.83 -0.17
N ARG A 650 -29.40 -7.08 -0.30
CA ARG A 650 -30.77 -7.51 -0.57
C ARG A 650 -31.32 -8.24 0.65
N ASP A 651 -32.52 -7.86 1.05
CA ASP A 651 -33.35 -8.66 1.94
C ASP A 651 -34.23 -9.60 1.09
N PRO A 652 -34.01 -10.93 1.13
CA PRO A 652 -34.79 -11.87 0.34
C PRO A 652 -36.27 -11.96 0.76
N ARG A 653 -36.62 -11.54 1.99
CA ARG A 653 -38.00 -11.60 2.50
C ARG A 653 -38.88 -10.51 1.94
N THR A 654 -38.29 -9.35 1.65
CA THR A 654 -38.99 -8.17 1.13
C THR A 654 -38.63 -7.85 -0.32
N GLU A 655 -37.67 -8.59 -0.89
CA GLU A 655 -37.04 -8.35 -2.18
C GLU A 655 -36.48 -6.93 -2.36
N ARG A 656 -36.21 -6.26 -1.23
CA ARG A 656 -35.71 -4.89 -1.21
C ARG A 656 -34.19 -4.90 -1.30
N ILE A 657 -33.67 -4.07 -2.20
CA ILE A 657 -32.24 -3.75 -2.27
C ILE A 657 -32.01 -2.42 -1.58
N ALA A 658 -31.03 -2.38 -0.69
CA ALA A 658 -30.55 -1.17 -0.03
C ALA A 658 -29.08 -0.94 -0.39
N LEU A 659 -28.77 0.29 -0.79
CA LEU A 659 -27.44 0.72 -1.18
C LEU A 659 -27.06 1.90 -0.30
N ARG A 660 -25.83 1.92 0.18
CA ARG A 660 -25.21 3.10 0.76
C ARG A 660 -24.08 3.50 -0.17
N VAL A 661 -24.12 4.73 -0.66
CA VAL A 661 -23.11 5.25 -1.59
C VAL A 661 -22.55 6.55 -1.07
N ARG A 662 -21.30 6.86 -1.45
CA ARG A 662 -20.68 8.17 -1.26
C ARG A 662 -20.57 8.84 -2.62
N VAL A 663 -21.10 10.04 -2.76
CA VAL A 663 -21.26 10.71 -4.06
C VAL A 663 -20.88 12.20 -4.02
N CYS A 664 -20.18 12.66 -5.05
CA CYS A 664 -19.85 14.06 -5.32
C CYS A 664 -20.34 14.41 -6.74
N ARG A 665 -21.02 15.55 -6.86
CA ARG A 665 -21.78 15.99 -8.04
C ARG A 665 -22.87 14.98 -8.43
N ALA A 666 -23.61 15.25 -9.50
CA ALA A 666 -24.54 14.26 -10.05
C ALA A 666 -23.77 13.15 -10.77
N GLN A 667 -23.91 11.90 -10.31
CA GLN A 667 -23.19 10.75 -10.87
C GLN A 667 -24.16 9.67 -11.35
N PRO A 668 -23.86 8.98 -12.46
CA PRO A 668 -24.63 7.83 -12.90
C PRO A 668 -24.33 6.60 -12.03
N LEU A 669 -25.37 5.81 -11.77
CA LEU A 669 -25.31 4.52 -11.11
C LEU A 669 -26.15 3.49 -11.89
N ALA A 670 -25.54 2.36 -12.23
CA ALA A 670 -26.18 1.28 -12.95
C ALA A 670 -26.43 0.06 -12.06
N ILE A 671 -27.67 -0.46 -12.08
CA ILE A 671 -28.07 -1.70 -11.38
C ILE A 671 -28.46 -2.74 -12.42
N GLU A 672 -27.72 -3.85 -12.50
CA GLU A 672 -27.90 -4.92 -13.49
C GLU A 672 -28.67 -6.12 -12.95
N GLY A 673 -29.02 -7.06 -13.82
CA GLY A 673 -29.77 -8.26 -13.44
C GLY A 673 -31.23 -7.97 -13.11
N VAL A 674 -31.78 -6.91 -13.70
CA VAL A 674 -33.18 -6.52 -13.56
C VAL A 674 -34.05 -7.12 -14.67
N ASP A 675 -35.30 -7.42 -14.35
CA ASP A 675 -36.30 -7.89 -15.31
C ASP A 675 -36.62 -6.76 -16.31
N PRO A 676 -36.37 -6.93 -17.62
CA PRO A 676 -36.63 -5.89 -18.62
C PRO A 676 -38.11 -5.51 -18.74
N ALA A 677 -39.02 -6.38 -18.32
CA ALA A 677 -40.46 -6.12 -18.25
C ALA A 677 -40.91 -5.72 -16.84
N GLY A 678 -39.99 -5.46 -15.90
CA GLY A 678 -40.30 -4.97 -14.56
C GLY A 678 -40.55 -3.46 -14.49
N VAL A 679 -41.11 -3.00 -13.38
CA VAL A 679 -41.09 -1.59 -12.94
C VAL A 679 -40.48 -1.57 -11.55
N TYR A 680 -39.57 -0.64 -11.29
CA TYR A 680 -38.84 -0.58 -10.02
C TYR A 680 -39.14 0.73 -9.32
N GLN A 681 -39.54 0.66 -8.06
CA GLN A 681 -39.67 1.80 -7.18
C GLN A 681 -38.30 2.11 -6.59
N VAL A 682 -37.82 3.32 -6.80
CA VAL A 682 -36.53 3.82 -6.30
C VAL A 682 -36.80 4.96 -5.33
N GLN A 683 -36.12 4.92 -4.19
CA GLN A 683 -36.12 5.99 -3.19
C GLN A 683 -34.68 6.37 -2.87
N VAL A 684 -34.36 7.65 -2.90
CA VAL A 684 -33.06 8.19 -2.46
C VAL A 684 -33.29 8.95 -1.16
N ASP A 685 -32.56 8.57 -0.12
CA ASP A 685 -32.73 9.03 1.25
C ASP A 685 -34.20 8.98 1.69
N GLU A 686 -34.73 10.12 2.11
CA GLU A 686 -36.12 10.33 2.53
C GLU A 686 -36.95 11.07 1.47
N GLU A 687 -36.43 11.19 0.23
CA GLU A 687 -37.20 11.74 -0.89
C GLU A 687 -38.39 10.82 -1.26
N ALA A 688 -39.34 11.38 -2.00
CA ALA A 688 -40.49 10.61 -2.49
C ALA A 688 -40.03 9.51 -3.45
N ALA A 689 -40.47 8.28 -3.20
CA ALA A 689 -40.15 7.17 -4.08
C ALA A 689 -40.78 7.37 -5.47
N TYR A 690 -40.03 7.05 -6.51
CA TYR A 690 -40.45 7.22 -7.91
C TYR A 690 -40.24 5.93 -8.72
N PRO A 691 -41.11 5.65 -9.70
CA PRO A 691 -40.97 4.46 -10.52
C PRO A 691 -39.93 4.68 -11.63
N VAL A 692 -39.18 3.63 -11.95
CA VAL A 692 -38.13 3.59 -12.97
C VAL A 692 -38.32 2.36 -13.85
N LEU A 693 -38.20 2.55 -15.16
CA LEU A 693 -38.17 1.45 -16.13
C LEU A 693 -36.73 1.02 -16.42
N PRO A 694 -36.47 -0.29 -16.54
CA PRO A 694 -35.19 -0.80 -17.03
C PRO A 694 -34.86 -0.30 -18.43
N ARG A 695 -33.58 0.00 -18.66
CA ARG A 695 -33.02 0.21 -19.99
C ARG A 695 -32.49 -1.10 -20.53
N VAL A 696 -32.72 -1.34 -21.82
CA VAL A 696 -32.17 -2.48 -22.56
C VAL A 696 -31.31 -1.94 -23.69
N THR A 697 -30.01 -2.22 -23.67
CA THR A 697 -29.07 -1.80 -24.70
C THR A 697 -28.40 -3.02 -25.33
N ARG A 698 -28.07 -2.93 -26.63
CA ARG A 698 -27.27 -3.95 -27.32
C ARG A 698 -25.87 -3.42 -27.54
N THR A 699 -24.88 -4.27 -27.27
CA THR A 699 -23.47 -3.98 -27.57
C THR A 699 -23.27 -3.84 -29.08
N ILE A 700 -22.27 -3.06 -29.50
CA ILE A 700 -21.91 -2.89 -30.92
C ILE A 700 -21.66 -4.26 -31.58
N GLN A 701 -20.99 -5.17 -30.87
CA GLN A 701 -20.73 -6.52 -31.35
C GLN A 701 -22.02 -7.33 -31.59
N ALA A 702 -23.03 -7.21 -30.71
CA ALA A 702 -24.34 -7.85 -30.90
C ALA A 702 -25.18 -7.19 -32.00
N LEU A 703 -25.02 -5.88 -32.23
CA LEU A 703 -25.65 -5.19 -33.34
C LEU A 703 -25.07 -5.60 -34.70
N LEU A 704 -23.80 -6.02 -34.73
CA LEU A 704 -23.08 -6.43 -35.92
C LEU A 704 -23.13 -7.95 -36.19
N SER A 705 -23.48 -8.77 -35.21
CA SER A 705 -23.63 -10.22 -35.37
C SER A 705 -24.97 -10.61 -36.03
N ARG A 706 -24.98 -11.58 -36.94
CA ARG A 706 -26.23 -12.17 -37.48
C ARG A 706 -26.99 -12.84 -36.33
N GLN A 707 -28.29 -12.55 -36.22
CA GLN A 707 -29.17 -13.18 -35.23
C GLN A 707 -29.05 -14.70 -35.32
N THR A 708 -28.59 -15.32 -34.24
CA THR A 708 -28.74 -16.76 -34.02
C THR A 708 -29.91 -16.95 -33.09
N ASP A 709 -30.88 -17.76 -33.53
CA ASP A 709 -31.97 -18.23 -32.68
C ASP A 709 -31.38 -19.12 -31.58
N GLY A 710 -31.67 -18.80 -30.32
CA GLY A 710 -31.18 -19.60 -29.20
C GLY A 710 -31.78 -19.17 -27.87
N ARG A 711 -32.72 -19.97 -27.37
CA ARG A 711 -33.20 -19.95 -25.98
C ARG A 711 -31.99 -20.08 -25.04
N GLY A 712 -31.54 -18.95 -24.49
CA GLY A 712 -30.55 -18.90 -23.43
C GLY A 712 -31.16 -19.16 -22.04
N PRO A 713 -30.32 -19.22 -20.98
CA PRO A 713 -30.75 -19.49 -19.61
C PRO A 713 -31.91 -18.58 -19.18
N GLN A 714 -32.86 -19.11 -18.42
CA GLN A 714 -33.97 -18.35 -17.83
C GLN A 714 -33.66 -18.09 -16.35
N GLY A 715 -33.03 -16.96 -16.07
CA GLY A 715 -32.79 -16.43 -14.71
C GLY A 715 -32.64 -14.91 -14.76
N HIS A 716 -32.82 -14.19 -13.65
CA HIS A 716 -32.73 -12.72 -13.64
C HIS A 716 -31.32 -12.21 -14.01
N ARG A 717 -30.29 -12.98 -13.67
CA ARG A 717 -28.90 -12.77 -14.10
C ARG A 717 -28.54 -13.40 -15.45
N ALA A 718 -29.46 -14.02 -16.17
CA ALA A 718 -29.14 -14.66 -17.44
C ALA A 718 -28.58 -13.63 -18.43
N ILE A 719 -27.26 -13.71 -18.63
CA ILE A 719 -26.54 -12.88 -19.58
C ILE A 719 -26.97 -13.32 -20.97
N VAL A 720 -27.80 -12.51 -21.63
CA VAL A 720 -27.99 -12.62 -23.08
C VAL A 720 -26.75 -12.01 -23.72
N PRO A 721 -25.90 -12.79 -24.41
CA PRO A 721 -24.66 -12.27 -24.96
C PRO A 721 -24.89 -10.99 -25.76
N GLY A 722 -24.19 -9.94 -25.34
CA GLY A 722 -24.24 -8.62 -25.97
C GLY A 722 -25.54 -7.83 -25.81
N THR A 723 -26.44 -8.20 -24.88
CA THR A 723 -27.55 -7.34 -24.41
C THR A 723 -27.35 -7.01 -22.92
N LEU A 724 -27.39 -5.73 -22.57
CA LEU A 724 -27.33 -5.24 -21.19
C LEU A 724 -28.72 -4.77 -20.74
N ARG A 725 -29.09 -5.10 -19.51
CA ARG A 725 -30.37 -4.74 -18.88
C ARG A 725 -30.08 -4.12 -17.52
N PHE A 726 -30.45 -2.86 -17.34
CA PHE A 726 -30.09 -2.14 -16.12
C PHE A 726 -31.06 -1.02 -15.76
N LEU A 727 -31.14 -0.68 -14.47
CA LEU A 727 -31.67 0.60 -14.02
C LEU A 727 -30.57 1.65 -14.14
N ASP A 728 -30.91 2.77 -14.76
CA ASP A 728 -30.01 3.91 -14.94
C ASP A 728 -30.45 5.03 -14.00
N LEU A 729 -29.69 5.22 -12.93
CA LEU A 729 -30.01 6.15 -11.86
C LEU A 729 -29.03 7.32 -11.88
N SER A 730 -29.52 8.53 -11.64
CA SER A 730 -28.68 9.69 -11.40
C SER A 730 -28.74 10.04 -9.92
N ILE A 731 -27.63 9.86 -9.22
CA ILE A 731 -27.53 10.11 -7.78
C ILE A 731 -26.88 11.47 -7.58
N ARG A 732 -27.58 12.36 -6.88
CA ARG A 732 -27.12 13.74 -6.63
C ARG A 732 -26.25 13.81 -5.38
N GLY A 733 -24.99 14.19 -5.57
CA GLY A 733 -24.10 14.65 -4.50
C GLY A 733 -24.07 16.16 -4.34
N ASP A 734 -23.11 16.65 -3.56
CA ASP A 734 -22.74 18.07 -3.46
C ASP A 734 -21.69 18.42 -4.53
N ASP A 735 -21.63 19.67 -4.98
CA ASP A 735 -20.75 20.07 -6.08
C ASP A 735 -19.26 19.97 -5.77
N ALA A 736 -18.92 20.10 -4.48
CA ALA A 736 -17.55 20.14 -4.00
C ALA A 736 -17.23 19.04 -2.96
N ARG A 737 -18.26 18.44 -2.36
CA ARG A 737 -18.13 17.51 -1.24
C ARG A 737 -18.69 16.13 -1.54
N PHE A 738 -18.08 15.13 -0.92
CA PHE A 738 -18.60 13.77 -0.96
C PHE A 738 -19.63 13.60 0.15
N VAL A 739 -20.86 13.29 -0.24
CA VAL A 739 -21.97 13.07 0.69
C VAL A 739 -22.46 11.63 0.59
N GLU A 740 -22.86 11.07 1.74
CA GLU A 740 -23.47 9.76 1.74
C GLU A 740 -24.96 9.85 1.34
N ARG A 741 -25.41 8.84 0.58
CA ARG A 741 -26.79 8.66 0.15
C ARG A 741 -27.20 7.21 0.38
N THR A 742 -28.46 7.03 0.79
CA THR A 742 -29.10 5.72 0.93
C THR A 742 -30.09 5.54 -0.20
N ILE A 743 -29.93 4.50 -1.02
CA ILE A 743 -30.83 4.20 -2.12
C ILE A 743 -31.58 2.91 -1.80
N ARG A 744 -32.90 2.92 -1.94
CA ARG A 744 -33.75 1.75 -1.73
C ARG A 744 -34.49 1.44 -3.00
N ILE A 745 -34.42 0.18 -3.43
CA ILE A 745 -35.01 -0.30 -4.68
C ILE A 745 -35.90 -1.50 -4.36
N ARG A 746 -37.12 -1.48 -4.89
CA ARG A 746 -38.08 -2.59 -4.80
C ARG A 746 -38.76 -2.77 -6.15
N ARG A 747 -38.92 -4.02 -6.59
CA ARG A 747 -39.73 -4.32 -7.76
C ARG A 747 -41.22 -4.12 -7.43
N LEU A 748 -41.94 -3.44 -8.32
CA LEU A 748 -43.40 -3.31 -8.24
C LEU A 748 -44.06 -4.52 -8.90
N GLU A 749 -45.20 -4.95 -8.35
CA GLU A 749 -45.94 -6.12 -8.82
C GLU A 749 -47.41 -5.80 -9.11
N GLY A 750 -48.03 -6.61 -9.98
CA GLY A 750 -49.45 -6.54 -10.31
C GLY A 750 -49.93 -5.16 -10.76
N ALA A 751 -51.10 -4.75 -10.26
CA ALA A 751 -51.76 -3.50 -10.65
C ALA A 751 -50.92 -2.23 -10.36
N GLU A 752 -50.07 -2.26 -9.33
CA GLU A 752 -49.16 -1.14 -9.00
C GLU A 752 -48.12 -0.94 -10.12
N ALA A 753 -47.54 -2.04 -10.62
CA ALA A 753 -46.58 -2.01 -11.72
C ALA A 753 -47.22 -1.56 -13.03
N ASP A 754 -48.43 -2.05 -13.35
CA ASP A 754 -49.14 -1.71 -14.58
C ASP A 754 -49.49 -0.22 -14.64
N ALA A 755 -49.99 0.33 -13.53
CA ALA A 755 -50.32 1.75 -13.42
C ALA A 755 -49.06 2.63 -13.56
N ALA A 756 -47.97 2.28 -12.86
CA ALA A 756 -46.71 3.01 -12.94
C ALA A 756 -46.08 2.95 -14.35
N ARG A 757 -46.15 1.79 -15.02
CA ARG A 757 -45.69 1.62 -16.40
C ARG A 757 -46.46 2.52 -17.36
N ALA A 758 -47.79 2.52 -17.26
CA ALA A 758 -48.64 3.36 -18.11
C ALA A 758 -48.31 4.85 -17.92
N ALA A 759 -48.14 5.30 -16.68
CA ALA A 759 -47.77 6.67 -16.36
C ALA A 759 -46.39 7.07 -16.94
N LEU A 760 -45.38 6.21 -16.79
CA LEU A 760 -44.04 6.45 -17.33
C LEU A 760 -44.02 6.50 -18.85
N LEU A 761 -44.74 5.59 -19.53
CA LEU A 761 -44.83 5.59 -21.00
C LEU A 761 -45.55 6.84 -21.52
N ALA A 762 -46.59 7.31 -20.81
CA ALA A 762 -47.29 8.54 -21.15
C ALA A 762 -46.42 9.81 -21.00
N ALA A 763 -45.44 9.77 -20.08
CA ALA A 763 -44.51 10.88 -19.84
C ALA A 763 -43.35 10.96 -20.86
N VAL A 764 -43.13 9.92 -21.69
CA VAL A 764 -42.12 9.95 -22.74
C VAL A 764 -42.60 10.88 -23.87
N PRO A 765 -41.86 11.95 -24.22
CA PRO A 765 -42.24 12.82 -25.33
C PRO A 765 -42.37 12.02 -26.62
N ALA A 766 -43.42 12.29 -27.41
CA ALA A 766 -43.55 11.71 -28.75
C ALA A 766 -42.26 12.01 -29.54
N ARG A 767 -41.64 10.98 -30.13
CA ARG A 767 -40.46 11.14 -31.00
C ARG A 767 -40.79 12.16 -32.10
N THR A 768 -40.30 13.39 -31.96
CA THR A 768 -40.17 14.30 -33.10
C THR A 768 -39.08 13.72 -34.00
N GLY A 769 -39.39 13.59 -35.28
CA GLY A 769 -38.59 12.83 -36.24
C GLY A 769 -37.12 13.28 -36.32
N ARG A 770 -36.26 12.33 -36.70
CA ARG A 770 -34.87 12.58 -37.14
C ARG A 770 -34.81 13.79 -38.06
N VAL A 771 -33.98 14.78 -37.71
CA VAL A 771 -33.35 15.63 -38.73
C VAL A 771 -32.28 14.75 -39.37
N THR A 772 -32.46 14.48 -40.66
CA THR A 772 -31.55 13.73 -41.54
C THR A 772 -30.18 14.36 -41.66
#